data_AF-A0AAU6K6A9-F1
#
_entry.id   AF-A0AAU6K6A9-F1
#
_cell.length_a   1.000
_cell.length_b   1.000
_cell.length_c   1.000
_cell.angle_alpha   90.00
_cell.angle_beta   90.00
_cell.angle_gamma   90.00
#
_symmetry.space_group_name_H-M   'P 1'
#
loop_
_entity.id
_entity.type
_entity.pdbx_description
1 polymer ?
#
loop_
_entity_poly.entity_id
_entity_poly.type
_entity_poly.pdbx_seq_one_letter_code
_entity_poly.pdbx_strand_id
1 'polypeptide(L)'
;MWDDAFPSFLIGLREGLEAGLIVSVLVATLVRSDQRARLPHVWTGVAAAIGLSTSFGAVLTFTAANLSGKSQEAFGGTLSLVAVVFVTAMVFWMRRSARTFSGEIRQKVTAALGMGAGVLIATSFLAVGREGLETALFLWTTAQAAGSSSGPPAGAAAGLLIAAALCWGLYRRVLHINLTRFFTITGAVLIVIAAGVLGYGMRDLQEATVIPGGTSYAFDLSAHLDPASWYVTVVQGTLNLTPQMTWLQVGVYGAYLAIVMTLFVRGVRGSAVARARTSDGSVPAGVAGAVADEPAESPSGASPLAEGTKAAVLAATDVARAAKLMSAPPLDSAEAEKTAGPTATQAAEPVAAPTASAVTEAEHSATLATVGEKPAEPASSSREKASAPTEPPAAKPSTPRRLPRWTVPAALVAAPALIAGITIAASGGKPASGTPVVEVSASDCGRGFTEPKPGRQTFQVRNTGSRTSEIYLIDPVSNAVYGEVEGIAPGTTRALIATVGTGSYAWRCVPNGGKAVTSAAVRVSAGGGSVQAVLPVSEKDLAAPLVAYRAYVDQGLADLQTKTRTLRSDIDAGKLDRARKDWLPAHTRYASLGAAYGTFADFDAKINGRTAGLAGGVEDPAFTGFHRIEYGLWHGQSAATLAPYTKRLAADVDALRKDFPKQDFDPADLPLRTHEILENTLHRELSGNADYGSGTELATTEANLDGTRELLTLLRPLIDKRNAEVLPAVDAWMRRTEQLVLAQRAEDGTWTPLDKLSDTDRQRLDGTVSQLLEDLAPIPDLLEIRKAA
;
A
#
# COMPACT_ATOMS: atom_id res chain seq x y z
N MET A 1 -3.28 24.18 -32.99
CA MET A 1 -2.80 24.97 -31.83
C MET A 1 -3.79 24.98 -30.66
N TRP A 2 -5.01 25.53 -30.78
CA TRP A 2 -6.03 25.35 -29.70
C TRP A 2 -6.57 23.91 -29.67
N ASP A 3 -6.44 23.26 -30.80
CA ASP A 3 -7.06 22.01 -31.24
C ASP A 3 -6.45 20.82 -30.47
N ASP A 4 -5.11 20.75 -30.48
CA ASP A 4 -4.29 19.79 -29.73
C ASP A 4 -4.16 20.17 -28.24
N ALA A 5 -4.50 21.41 -27.89
CA ALA A 5 -4.43 21.91 -26.52
C ALA A 5 -5.66 21.54 -25.68
N PHE A 6 -6.82 21.31 -26.31
CA PHE A 6 -8.09 21.15 -25.60
C PHE A 6 -8.16 19.93 -24.66
N PRO A 7 -7.64 18.73 -24.99
CA PRO A 7 -7.64 17.59 -24.06
C PRO A 7 -6.79 17.87 -22.81
N SER A 8 -5.55 18.33 -23.00
CA SER A 8 -4.64 18.71 -21.91
C SER A 8 -5.15 19.89 -21.08
N PHE A 9 -5.90 20.80 -21.69
CA PHE A 9 -6.63 21.85 -20.99
C PHE A 9 -7.70 21.29 -20.05
N LEU A 10 -8.52 20.33 -20.51
CA LEU A 10 -9.54 19.71 -19.66
C LEU A 10 -8.93 18.90 -18.51
N ILE A 11 -7.81 18.21 -18.75
CA ILE A 11 -7.03 17.52 -17.70
C ILE A 11 -6.50 18.55 -16.69
N GLY A 12 -5.71 19.54 -17.12
CA GLY A 12 -5.15 20.55 -16.23
C GLY A 12 -6.19 21.38 -15.46
N LEU A 13 -7.35 21.64 -16.07
CA LEU A 13 -8.49 22.31 -15.43
C LEU A 13 -9.16 21.42 -14.36
N ARG A 14 -9.21 20.11 -14.58
CA ARG A 14 -9.81 19.15 -13.64
C ARG A 14 -8.88 18.88 -12.48
N GLU A 15 -7.72 18.29 -12.73
CA GLU A 15 -6.85 17.80 -11.66
C GLU A 15 -6.32 18.97 -10.80
N GLY A 16 -6.07 20.12 -11.44
CA GLY A 16 -5.75 21.38 -10.76
C GLY A 16 -6.88 21.96 -9.91
N LEU A 17 -8.14 21.66 -10.22
CA LEU A 17 -9.29 22.06 -9.41
C LEU A 17 -9.51 21.08 -8.24
N GLU A 18 -9.18 19.80 -8.41
CA GLU A 18 -9.24 18.80 -7.33
C GLU A 18 -8.16 19.07 -6.27
N ALA A 19 -6.89 19.14 -6.69
CA ALA A 19 -5.78 19.56 -5.82
C ALA A 19 -6.00 20.97 -5.25
N GLY A 20 -6.44 21.92 -6.09
CA GLY A 20 -6.72 23.30 -5.70
C GLY A 20 -7.86 23.43 -4.68
N LEU A 21 -8.87 22.57 -4.73
CA LEU A 21 -9.97 22.55 -3.76
C LEU A 21 -9.52 21.97 -2.42
N ILE A 22 -8.69 20.91 -2.41
CA ILE A 22 -8.09 20.37 -1.18
C ILE A 22 -7.26 21.46 -0.49
N VAL A 23 -6.37 22.13 -1.21
CA VAL A 23 -5.56 23.26 -0.69
C VAL A 23 -6.47 24.40 -0.23
N SER A 24 -7.53 24.73 -0.98
CA SER A 24 -8.49 25.78 -0.59
C SER A 24 -9.22 25.47 0.72
N VAL A 25 -9.54 24.20 1.00
CA VAL A 25 -10.13 23.80 2.29
C VAL A 25 -9.10 23.87 3.41
N LEU A 26 -7.86 23.38 3.22
CA LEU A 26 -6.78 23.46 4.20
C LEU A 26 -6.42 24.92 4.57
N VAL A 27 -6.39 25.81 3.58
CA VAL A 27 -6.21 27.25 3.82
C VAL A 27 -7.44 27.86 4.51
N ALA A 28 -8.65 27.46 4.13
CA ALA A 28 -9.88 27.98 4.73
C ALA A 28 -10.11 27.52 6.18
N THR A 29 -9.64 26.34 6.60
CA THR A 29 -9.69 25.90 8.00
C THR A 29 -8.65 26.64 8.82
N LEU A 30 -7.39 26.69 8.40
CA LEU A 30 -6.31 27.42 9.11
C LEU A 30 -6.63 28.91 9.28
N VAL A 31 -7.28 29.55 8.30
CA VAL A 31 -7.72 30.96 8.39
C VAL A 31 -8.95 31.14 9.29
N ARG A 32 -9.84 30.15 9.42
CA ARG A 32 -11.00 30.20 10.35
C ARG A 32 -10.63 29.88 11.80
N SER A 33 -9.65 29.02 12.02
CA SER A 33 -9.10 28.68 13.33
C SER A 33 -7.99 29.66 13.78
N ASP A 34 -7.83 30.78 13.07
CA ASP A 34 -6.80 31.82 13.19
C ASP A 34 -5.32 31.38 13.23
N GLN A 35 -5.04 30.10 12.95
CA GLN A 35 -3.69 29.55 12.82
C GLN A 35 -3.00 29.97 11.50
N ARG A 36 -3.15 31.24 11.08
CA ARG A 36 -2.57 31.80 9.84
C ARG A 36 -1.06 31.65 9.78
N ALA A 37 -0.39 31.70 10.93
CA ALA A 37 1.05 31.45 11.06
C ALA A 37 1.49 30.04 10.59
N ARG A 38 0.57 29.07 10.46
CA ARG A 38 0.86 27.73 9.97
C ARG A 38 0.67 27.53 8.47
N LEU A 39 0.06 28.49 7.75
CA LEU A 39 -0.05 28.47 6.28
C LEU A 39 1.27 28.18 5.52
N PRO A 40 2.48 28.60 5.98
CA PRO A 40 3.74 28.24 5.32
C PRO A 40 3.91 26.73 5.12
N HIS A 41 3.47 25.91 6.08
CA HIS A 41 3.66 24.45 6.05
C HIS A 41 2.82 23.78 4.95
N VAL A 42 1.61 24.30 4.71
CA VAL A 42 0.77 23.87 3.58
C VAL A 42 1.49 24.17 2.26
N TRP A 43 2.01 25.39 2.11
CA TRP A 43 2.76 25.78 0.91
C TRP A 43 4.06 25.00 0.72
N THR A 44 4.76 24.62 1.78
CA THR A 44 5.93 23.71 1.70
C THR A 44 5.52 22.34 1.14
N GLY A 45 4.42 21.76 1.63
CA GLY A 45 3.93 20.47 1.12
C GLY A 45 3.47 20.54 -0.34
N VAL A 46 2.74 21.60 -0.71
CA VAL A 46 2.32 21.88 -2.09
C VAL A 46 3.52 22.07 -3.02
N ALA A 47 4.56 22.81 -2.61
CA ALA A 47 5.76 23.02 -3.41
C ALA A 47 6.55 21.72 -3.62
N ALA A 48 6.68 20.89 -2.58
CA ALA A 48 7.31 19.57 -2.67
C ALA A 48 6.52 18.62 -3.60
N ALA A 49 5.19 18.67 -3.55
CA ALA A 49 4.32 17.89 -4.43
C ALA A 49 4.49 18.28 -5.90
N ILE A 50 4.44 19.57 -6.21
CA ILE A 50 4.69 20.08 -7.57
C ILE A 50 6.09 19.69 -8.07
N GLY A 51 7.10 19.76 -7.20
CA GLY A 51 8.46 19.30 -7.51
C GLY A 51 8.52 17.82 -7.87
N LEU A 52 7.88 16.95 -7.09
CA LEU A 52 7.78 15.51 -7.36
C LEU A 52 7.07 15.24 -8.68
N SER A 53 5.90 15.83 -8.90
CA SER A 53 5.09 15.62 -10.11
C SER A 53 5.79 16.08 -11.38
N THR A 54 6.50 17.22 -11.32
CA THR A 54 7.32 17.73 -12.43
C THR A 54 8.51 16.80 -12.69
N SER A 55 9.16 16.29 -11.64
CA SER A 55 10.26 15.34 -11.77
C SER A 55 9.80 14.00 -12.37
N PHE A 56 8.63 13.51 -11.99
CA PHE A 56 8.05 12.28 -12.54
C PHE A 56 7.69 12.43 -14.03
N GLY A 57 7.05 13.53 -14.42
CA GLY A 57 6.79 13.83 -15.84
C GLY A 57 8.08 13.97 -16.67
N ALA A 58 9.12 14.55 -16.09
CA ALA A 58 10.45 14.60 -16.70
C ALA A 58 11.06 13.18 -16.84
N VAL A 59 10.99 12.34 -15.81
CA VAL A 59 11.46 10.94 -15.87
C VAL A 59 10.74 10.16 -16.96
N LEU A 60 9.40 10.21 -17.06
CA LEU A 60 8.65 9.57 -18.15
C LEU A 60 9.14 10.02 -19.54
N THR A 61 9.34 11.33 -19.71
CA THR A 61 9.81 11.93 -20.96
C THR A 61 11.23 11.47 -21.32
N PHE A 62 12.16 11.52 -20.37
CA PHE A 62 13.54 11.07 -20.59
C PHE A 62 13.65 9.55 -20.74
N THR A 63 12.84 8.75 -20.05
CA THR A 63 12.77 7.30 -20.25
C THR A 63 12.35 6.99 -21.68
N ALA A 64 11.22 7.54 -22.16
CA ALA A 64 10.75 7.30 -23.51
C ALA A 64 11.76 7.75 -24.58
N ALA A 65 12.40 8.92 -24.40
CA ALA A 65 13.39 9.45 -25.33
C ALA A 65 14.73 8.66 -25.38
N ASN A 66 14.94 7.69 -24.48
CA ASN A 66 16.10 6.78 -24.47
C ASN A 66 15.73 5.33 -24.84
N LEU A 67 14.48 5.04 -25.21
CA LEU A 67 14.06 3.73 -25.69
C LEU A 67 14.31 3.60 -27.21
N SER A 68 14.50 2.36 -27.69
CA SER A 68 14.50 2.07 -29.14
C SER A 68 13.09 2.23 -29.71
N GLY A 69 12.92 2.57 -31.00
CA GLY A 69 11.61 2.88 -31.61
C GLY A 69 10.48 1.91 -31.22
N LYS A 70 10.65 0.60 -31.47
CA LYS A 70 9.68 -0.43 -31.06
C LYS A 70 9.43 -0.50 -29.55
N SER A 71 10.43 -0.19 -28.73
CA SER A 71 10.29 -0.12 -27.28
C SER A 71 9.56 1.16 -26.85
N GLN A 72 9.78 2.28 -27.53
CA GLN A 72 9.10 3.56 -27.31
C GLN A 72 7.62 3.45 -27.69
N GLU A 73 7.32 2.83 -28.84
CA GLU A 73 5.98 2.44 -29.28
C GLU A 73 5.32 1.52 -28.23
N ALA A 74 5.95 0.39 -27.87
CA ALA A 74 5.38 -0.52 -26.86
C ALA A 74 5.14 0.16 -25.49
N PHE A 75 6.03 1.06 -25.07
CA PHE A 75 5.92 1.82 -23.83
C PHE A 75 4.79 2.87 -23.90
N GLY A 76 4.70 3.63 -25.00
CA GLY A 76 3.61 4.58 -25.25
C GLY A 76 2.24 3.91 -25.31
N GLY A 77 2.14 2.78 -26.00
CA GLY A 77 0.93 1.97 -26.08
C GLY A 77 0.51 1.35 -24.74
N THR A 78 1.47 0.82 -23.98
CA THR A 78 1.20 0.25 -22.64
C THR A 78 0.79 1.34 -21.64
N LEU A 79 1.48 2.48 -21.61
CA LEU A 79 1.08 3.60 -20.74
C LEU A 79 -0.25 4.23 -21.17
N SER A 80 -0.60 4.20 -22.45
CA SER A 80 -1.92 4.60 -22.93
C SER A 80 -3.03 3.67 -22.42
N LEU A 81 -2.81 2.34 -22.41
CA LEU A 81 -3.74 1.39 -21.77
C LEU A 81 -3.90 1.67 -20.27
N VAL A 82 -2.80 1.86 -19.55
CA VAL A 82 -2.81 2.18 -18.10
C VAL A 82 -3.56 3.49 -17.85
N ALA A 83 -3.25 4.55 -18.60
CA ALA A 83 -3.92 5.84 -18.50
C ALA A 83 -5.44 5.71 -18.73
N VAL A 84 -5.89 4.92 -19.72
CA VAL A 84 -7.31 4.69 -19.98
C VAL A 84 -7.99 3.95 -18.82
N VAL A 85 -7.34 2.94 -18.23
CA VAL A 85 -7.87 2.26 -17.02
C VAL A 85 -8.01 3.25 -15.87
N PHE A 86 -6.98 4.04 -15.58
CA PHE A 86 -6.98 5.05 -14.52
C PHE A 86 -8.03 6.16 -14.75
N VAL A 87 -8.10 6.75 -15.95
CA VAL A 87 -9.13 7.75 -16.30
C VAL A 87 -10.53 7.17 -16.13
N THR A 88 -10.77 5.93 -16.59
CA THR A 88 -12.07 5.27 -16.44
C THR A 88 -12.44 5.09 -14.97
N ALA A 89 -11.52 4.53 -14.17
CA ALA A 89 -11.72 4.34 -12.74
C ALA A 89 -11.98 5.67 -12.02
N MET A 90 -11.20 6.72 -12.33
CA MET A 90 -11.31 8.02 -11.69
C MET A 90 -12.60 8.77 -12.07
N VAL A 91 -13.07 8.67 -13.32
CA VAL A 91 -14.36 9.23 -13.75
C VAL A 91 -15.55 8.60 -13.02
N PHE A 92 -15.49 7.30 -12.69
CA PHE A 92 -16.50 6.66 -11.84
C PHE A 92 -16.31 6.95 -10.33
N TRP A 93 -15.06 7.01 -9.86
CA TRP A 93 -14.73 7.29 -8.46
C TRP A 93 -15.12 8.71 -8.06
N MET A 94 -14.65 9.74 -8.77
CA MET A 94 -15.00 11.14 -8.52
C MET A 94 -16.50 11.37 -8.46
N ARG A 95 -17.23 10.74 -9.37
CA ARG A 95 -18.69 10.84 -9.48
C ARG A 95 -19.40 10.34 -8.21
N ARG A 96 -18.78 9.42 -7.47
CA ARG A 96 -19.19 8.99 -6.12
C ARG A 96 -18.71 10.01 -5.08
N SER A 97 -17.42 10.36 -5.07
CA SER A 97 -16.76 11.25 -4.09
C SER A 97 -17.27 12.69 -4.07
N ALA A 98 -17.70 13.24 -5.21
CA ALA A 98 -18.26 14.59 -5.36
C ALA A 98 -19.60 14.81 -4.62
N ARG A 99 -20.08 13.79 -3.89
CA ARG A 99 -21.28 13.82 -3.04
C ARG A 99 -20.92 13.76 -1.54
N THR A 100 -19.70 13.34 -1.16
CA THR A 100 -19.23 13.21 0.25
C THR A 100 -18.16 14.25 0.63
N PHE A 101 -17.38 14.73 -0.34
CA PHE A 101 -16.16 15.56 -0.19
C PHE A 101 -16.23 16.71 0.85
N SER A 102 -17.39 17.34 1.03
CA SER A 102 -17.57 18.46 1.96
C SER A 102 -17.68 18.07 3.44
N GLY A 103 -17.96 16.80 3.74
CA GLY A 103 -18.04 16.27 5.12
C GLY A 103 -16.68 15.78 5.61
N GLU A 104 -16.11 14.79 4.92
CA GLU A 104 -14.89 14.08 5.32
C GLU A 104 -13.71 15.01 5.57
N ILE A 105 -13.49 16.01 4.71
CA ILE A 105 -12.36 16.94 4.85
C ILE A 105 -12.54 17.86 6.06
N ARG A 106 -13.77 18.25 6.44
CA ARG A 106 -13.98 19.00 7.69
C ARG A 106 -13.60 18.16 8.90
N GLN A 107 -13.97 16.88 8.91
CA GLN A 107 -13.74 15.97 10.02
C GLN A 107 -12.25 15.67 10.18
N LYS A 108 -11.58 15.24 9.09
CA LYS A 108 -10.14 14.92 9.07
C LYS A 108 -9.25 16.14 9.37
N VAL A 109 -9.59 17.33 8.85
CA VAL A 109 -8.80 18.55 9.11
C VAL A 109 -9.03 19.12 10.51
N THR A 110 -10.18 18.86 11.15
CA THR A 110 -10.39 19.24 12.57
C THR A 110 -9.48 18.41 13.49
N ALA A 111 -9.29 17.11 13.21
CA ALA A 111 -8.30 16.29 13.93
C ALA A 111 -6.85 16.77 13.68
N ALA A 112 -6.49 17.12 12.44
CA ALA A 112 -5.15 17.58 12.09
C ALA A 112 -4.72 18.89 12.78
N LEU A 113 -5.65 19.71 13.27
CA LEU A 113 -5.32 20.95 14.01
C LEU A 113 -4.62 20.70 15.34
N GLY A 114 -4.79 19.52 15.95
CA GLY A 114 -4.13 19.14 17.21
C GLY A 114 -2.67 18.66 17.04
N MET A 115 -2.23 18.36 15.82
CA MET A 115 -0.89 17.81 15.56
C MET A 115 0.11 18.84 15.03
N GLY A 116 1.40 18.52 15.11
CA GLY A 116 2.53 19.42 14.85
C GLY A 116 2.74 19.87 13.39
N ALA A 117 3.79 20.67 13.18
CA ALA A 117 4.11 21.29 11.88
C ALA A 117 4.26 20.28 10.72
N GLY A 118 4.95 19.15 10.97
CA GLY A 118 5.23 18.13 9.94
C GLY A 118 3.98 17.49 9.36
N VAL A 119 2.93 17.26 10.16
CA VAL A 119 1.68 16.64 9.69
C VAL A 119 0.99 17.51 8.64
N LEU A 120 0.98 18.84 8.79
CA LEU A 120 0.43 19.73 7.76
C LEU A 120 1.25 19.72 6.46
N ILE A 121 2.58 19.59 6.54
CA ILE A 121 3.43 19.43 5.35
C ILE A 121 3.08 18.10 4.67
N ALA A 122 3.11 16.99 5.41
CA ALA A 122 2.86 15.64 4.89
C ALA A 122 1.45 15.49 4.30
N THR A 123 0.40 15.95 4.99
CA THR A 123 -0.98 15.92 4.47
C THR A 123 -1.11 16.74 3.18
N SER A 124 -0.51 17.93 3.12
CA SER A 124 -0.56 18.77 1.92
C SER A 124 0.26 18.20 0.77
N PHE A 125 1.40 17.58 1.08
CA PHE A 125 2.28 16.90 0.13
C PHE A 125 1.63 15.65 -0.47
N LEU A 126 1.10 14.74 0.36
CA LEU A 126 0.47 13.50 -0.13
C LEU A 126 -0.80 13.81 -0.93
N ALA A 127 -1.63 14.73 -0.44
CA ALA A 127 -2.91 15.05 -1.07
C ALA A 127 -2.81 15.89 -2.36
N VAL A 128 -1.69 16.58 -2.60
CA VAL A 128 -1.44 17.27 -3.89
C VAL A 128 -0.48 16.46 -4.79
N GLY A 129 0.44 15.70 -4.18
CA GLY A 129 1.41 14.88 -4.88
C GLY A 129 0.76 13.72 -5.62
N ARG A 130 -0.29 13.11 -5.04
CA ARG A 130 -1.13 12.14 -5.73
C ARG A 130 -1.73 12.73 -7.02
N GLU A 131 -2.57 13.75 -6.88
CA GLU A 131 -3.27 14.37 -8.01
C GLU A 131 -2.28 14.89 -9.07
N GLY A 132 -1.13 15.42 -8.64
CA GLY A 132 -0.06 15.88 -9.53
C GLY A 132 0.68 14.76 -10.26
N LEU A 133 0.90 13.59 -9.64
CA LEU A 133 1.44 12.41 -10.32
C LEU A 133 0.47 11.86 -11.36
N GLU A 134 -0.82 11.78 -11.01
CA GLU A 134 -1.89 11.39 -11.95
C GLU A 134 -1.99 12.41 -13.11
N THR A 135 -1.94 13.72 -12.80
CA THR A 135 -1.85 14.81 -13.80
C THR A 135 -0.67 14.61 -14.75
N ALA A 136 0.53 14.34 -14.21
CA ALA A 136 1.74 14.18 -15.01
C ALA A 136 1.65 12.99 -15.97
N LEU A 137 1.07 11.86 -15.54
CA LEU A 137 0.88 10.68 -16.37
C LEU A 137 -0.15 10.92 -17.49
N PHE A 138 -1.29 11.55 -17.18
CA PHE A 138 -2.32 11.86 -18.18
C PHE A 138 -1.86 12.93 -19.18
N LEU A 139 -1.16 13.97 -18.72
CA LEU A 139 -0.60 14.99 -19.62
C LEU A 139 0.51 14.41 -20.50
N TRP A 140 1.37 13.53 -19.97
CA TRP A 140 2.42 12.90 -20.76
C TRP A 140 1.85 11.98 -21.85
N THR A 141 0.93 11.08 -21.51
CA THR A 141 0.27 10.19 -22.49
C THR A 141 -0.54 10.98 -23.54
N THR A 142 -1.24 12.04 -23.13
CA THR A 142 -1.96 12.93 -24.05
C THR A 142 -1.01 13.71 -24.98
N ALA A 143 0.16 14.14 -24.48
CA ALA A 143 1.15 14.82 -25.29
C ALA A 143 1.81 13.89 -26.33
N GLN A 144 2.12 12.64 -25.96
CA GLN A 144 2.61 11.63 -26.91
C GLN A 144 1.60 11.40 -28.04
N ALA A 145 0.32 11.20 -27.68
CA ALA A 145 -0.79 11.05 -28.62
C ALA A 145 -1.00 12.25 -29.57
N ALA A 146 -0.62 13.47 -29.14
CA ALA A 146 -0.70 14.71 -29.92
C ALA A 146 0.63 15.06 -30.66
N GLY A 147 1.60 14.15 -30.65
CA GLY A 147 2.86 14.27 -31.41
C GLY A 147 3.71 15.50 -31.07
N SER A 148 4.42 16.03 -32.06
CA SER A 148 5.35 17.15 -31.90
C SER A 148 4.68 18.53 -31.80
N SER A 149 3.44 18.61 -31.32
CA SER A 149 2.68 19.85 -31.20
C SER A 149 2.98 20.59 -29.89
N SER A 150 2.98 21.93 -29.92
CA SER A 150 3.11 22.76 -28.70
C SER A 150 1.79 23.03 -27.99
N GLY A 151 0.68 22.46 -28.50
CA GLY A 151 -0.66 22.59 -27.94
C GLY A 151 -0.82 21.99 -26.54
N PRO A 152 -0.50 20.69 -26.32
CA PRO A 152 -0.68 20.01 -25.03
C PRO A 152 -0.13 20.77 -23.80
N PRO A 153 1.14 21.23 -23.76
CA PRO A 153 1.65 21.95 -22.58
C PRO A 153 1.00 23.33 -22.41
N ALA A 154 0.66 24.03 -23.51
CA ALA A 154 -0.03 25.32 -23.44
C ALA A 154 -1.47 25.17 -22.93
N GLY A 155 -2.17 24.11 -23.36
CA GLY A 155 -3.49 23.73 -22.88
C GLY A 155 -3.48 23.41 -21.40
N ALA A 156 -2.56 22.53 -20.97
CA ALA A 156 -2.39 22.18 -19.56
C ALA A 156 -2.16 23.41 -18.66
N ALA A 157 -1.26 24.31 -19.08
CA ALA A 157 -0.99 25.55 -18.37
C ALA A 157 -2.24 26.44 -18.27
N ALA A 158 -2.99 26.62 -19.36
CA ALA A 158 -4.24 27.38 -19.35
C ALA A 158 -5.31 26.74 -18.44
N GLY A 159 -5.40 25.41 -18.42
CA GLY A 159 -6.30 24.66 -17.55
C GLY A 159 -5.98 24.87 -16.07
N LEU A 160 -4.71 24.69 -15.69
CA LEU A 160 -4.21 24.90 -14.33
C LEU A 160 -4.40 26.35 -13.86
N LEU A 161 -4.19 27.34 -14.73
CA LEU A 161 -4.41 28.76 -14.43
C LEU A 161 -5.89 29.08 -14.17
N ILE A 162 -6.81 28.54 -14.98
CA ILE A 162 -8.25 28.71 -14.75
C ILE A 162 -8.68 27.95 -13.48
N ALA A 163 -8.17 26.75 -13.24
CA ALA A 163 -8.43 26.00 -12.00
C ALA A 163 -8.01 26.81 -10.74
N ALA A 164 -6.81 27.40 -10.75
CA ALA A 164 -6.34 28.26 -9.67
C ALA A 164 -7.24 29.49 -9.46
N ALA A 165 -7.68 30.14 -10.55
CA ALA A 165 -8.61 31.27 -10.48
C ALA A 165 -10.00 30.88 -9.93
N LEU A 166 -10.53 29.71 -10.33
CA LEU A 166 -11.79 29.17 -9.81
C LEU A 166 -11.68 28.83 -8.31
N CYS A 167 -10.62 28.15 -7.89
CA CYS A 167 -10.35 27.84 -6.49
C CYS A 167 -10.21 29.11 -5.62
N TRP A 168 -9.53 30.15 -6.13
CA TRP A 168 -9.45 31.45 -5.47
C TRP A 168 -10.82 32.15 -5.36
N GLY A 169 -11.65 32.08 -6.40
CA GLY A 169 -13.02 32.61 -6.40
C GLY A 169 -13.96 31.86 -5.44
N LEU A 170 -13.81 30.54 -5.33
CA LEU A 170 -14.51 29.70 -4.34
C LEU A 170 -14.05 30.01 -2.92
N TYR A 171 -12.73 30.16 -2.68
CA TYR A 171 -12.17 30.56 -1.39
C TYR A 171 -12.72 31.93 -0.92
N ARG A 172 -12.82 32.90 -1.84
CA ARG A 172 -13.43 34.22 -1.58
C ARG A 172 -14.97 34.21 -1.48
N ARG A 173 -15.63 33.05 -1.66
CA ARG A 173 -17.10 32.88 -1.72
C ARG A 173 -17.79 33.72 -2.81
N VAL A 174 -17.09 34.04 -3.90
CA VAL A 174 -17.64 34.81 -5.03
C VAL A 174 -18.33 33.91 -6.05
N LEU A 175 -17.97 32.62 -6.08
CA LEU A 175 -18.50 31.64 -7.05
C LEU A 175 -19.36 30.57 -6.36
N HIS A 176 -20.54 30.29 -6.93
CA HIS A 176 -21.43 29.20 -6.52
C HIS A 176 -21.57 28.18 -7.67
N ILE A 177 -20.57 27.32 -7.84
CA ILE A 177 -20.53 26.31 -8.91
C ILE A 177 -21.20 25.01 -8.45
N ASN A 178 -22.00 24.40 -9.31
CA ASN A 178 -22.56 23.06 -9.07
C ASN A 178 -21.54 21.98 -9.51
N LEU A 179 -20.67 21.56 -8.59
CA LEU A 179 -19.60 20.59 -8.84
C LEU A 179 -20.12 19.29 -9.49
N THR A 180 -21.28 18.79 -9.07
CA THR A 180 -21.86 17.56 -9.64
C THR A 180 -22.20 17.72 -11.13
N ARG A 181 -22.73 18.87 -11.57
CA ARG A 181 -22.94 19.14 -13.01
C ARG A 181 -21.61 19.28 -13.75
N PHE A 182 -20.66 20.03 -13.19
CA PHE A 182 -19.33 20.22 -13.78
C PHE A 182 -18.64 18.87 -14.06
N PHE A 183 -18.46 18.03 -13.04
CA PHE A 183 -17.82 16.72 -13.17
C PHE A 183 -18.63 15.71 -14.01
N THR A 184 -19.96 15.86 -14.11
CA THR A 184 -20.76 15.01 -15.03
C THR A 184 -20.49 15.37 -16.49
N ILE A 185 -20.31 16.66 -16.80
CA ILE A 185 -20.02 17.13 -18.16
C ILE A 185 -18.57 16.83 -18.54
N THR A 186 -17.60 17.21 -17.71
CA THR A 186 -16.18 16.95 -18.00
C THR A 186 -15.88 15.44 -18.03
N GLY A 187 -16.45 14.65 -17.11
CA GLY A 187 -16.33 13.19 -17.11
C GLY A 187 -16.88 12.54 -18.38
N ALA A 188 -17.97 13.05 -18.96
CA ALA A 188 -18.49 12.55 -20.24
C ALA A 188 -17.52 12.84 -21.39
N VAL A 189 -16.93 14.05 -21.45
CA VAL A 189 -15.94 14.40 -22.48
C VAL A 189 -14.65 13.58 -22.32
N LEU A 190 -14.20 13.35 -21.08
CA LEU A 190 -13.01 12.52 -20.81
C LEU A 190 -13.18 11.05 -21.22
N ILE A 191 -14.40 10.48 -21.17
CA ILE A 191 -14.67 9.14 -21.72
C ILE A 191 -14.45 9.12 -23.25
N VAL A 192 -14.80 10.20 -23.96
CA VAL A 192 -14.58 10.29 -25.42
C VAL A 192 -13.08 10.43 -25.73
N ILE A 193 -12.35 11.25 -24.99
CA ILE A 193 -10.89 11.40 -25.12
C ILE A 193 -10.17 10.07 -24.79
N ALA A 194 -10.60 9.37 -23.74
CA ALA A 194 -10.04 8.06 -23.36
C ALA A 194 -10.28 6.99 -24.44
N ALA A 195 -11.40 7.02 -25.18
CA ALA A 195 -11.59 6.16 -26.35
C ALA A 195 -10.51 6.43 -27.41
N GLY A 196 -10.14 7.69 -27.62
CA GLY A 196 -9.05 8.11 -28.50
C GLY A 196 -7.67 7.65 -28.02
N VAL A 197 -7.32 7.89 -26.76
CA VAL A 197 -6.05 7.42 -26.17
C VAL A 197 -5.94 5.89 -26.25
N LEU A 198 -7.06 5.17 -26.10
CA LEU A 198 -7.13 3.72 -26.31
C LEU A 198 -6.89 3.33 -27.78
N GLY A 199 -7.56 4.01 -28.73
CA GLY A 199 -7.38 3.78 -30.17
C GLY A 199 -5.95 4.07 -30.66
N TYR A 200 -5.27 5.03 -30.05
CA TYR A 200 -3.85 5.32 -30.25
C TYR A 200 -2.95 4.27 -29.58
N GLY A 201 -3.20 3.92 -28.32
CA GLY A 201 -2.38 2.92 -27.63
C GLY A 201 -2.41 1.54 -28.30
N MET A 202 -3.55 1.18 -28.90
CA MET A 202 -3.67 -0.02 -29.74
C MET A 202 -2.92 0.08 -31.08
N ARG A 203 -2.65 1.29 -31.60
CA ARG A 203 -1.80 1.50 -32.79
C ARG A 203 -0.34 1.28 -32.45
N ASP A 204 0.15 1.94 -31.40
CA ASP A 204 1.54 1.81 -30.93
C ASP A 204 1.89 0.33 -30.63
N LEU A 205 0.95 -0.43 -30.04
CA LEU A 205 1.12 -1.88 -29.81
C LEU A 205 1.09 -2.73 -31.10
N GLN A 206 0.45 -2.24 -32.17
CA GLN A 206 0.50 -2.89 -33.49
C GLN A 206 1.80 -2.56 -34.25
N GLU A 207 2.32 -1.34 -34.14
CA GLU A 207 3.58 -0.90 -34.76
C GLU A 207 4.80 -1.53 -34.07
N ALA A 208 4.78 -1.57 -32.74
CA ALA A 208 5.73 -2.33 -31.92
C ALA A 208 5.67 -3.86 -32.16
N THR A 209 4.74 -4.35 -32.98
CA THR A 209 4.48 -5.77 -33.28
C THR A 209 4.11 -6.63 -32.07
N VAL A 210 3.58 -6.02 -31.00
CA VAL A 210 3.05 -6.71 -29.82
C VAL A 210 1.69 -7.35 -30.11
N ILE A 211 0.88 -6.72 -30.97
CA ILE A 211 -0.45 -7.18 -31.37
C ILE A 211 -0.53 -7.24 -32.90
N PRO A 212 -1.08 -8.31 -33.52
CA PRO A 212 -1.16 -8.42 -34.97
C PRO A 212 -2.17 -7.44 -35.60
N GLY A 213 -2.08 -7.29 -36.94
CA GLY A 213 -3.08 -6.56 -37.73
C GLY A 213 -2.75 -5.09 -38.03
N GLY A 214 -1.52 -4.62 -37.79
CA GLY A 214 -1.09 -3.24 -38.08
C GLY A 214 -1.20 -2.79 -39.55
N THR A 215 -1.40 -3.73 -40.48
CA THR A 215 -1.66 -3.49 -41.91
C THR A 215 -3.12 -3.72 -42.31
N SER A 216 -4.00 -4.07 -41.37
CA SER A 216 -5.42 -4.39 -41.62
C SER A 216 -6.30 -3.16 -41.40
N TYR A 217 -6.27 -2.24 -42.37
CA TYR A 217 -7.01 -0.98 -42.34
C TYR A 217 -8.52 -1.21 -42.48
N ALA A 218 -9.31 -0.51 -41.65
CA ALA A 218 -10.77 -0.43 -41.77
C ALA A 218 -11.19 0.62 -42.79
N PHE A 219 -10.45 1.73 -42.83
CA PHE A 219 -10.53 2.75 -43.86
C PHE A 219 -9.17 3.42 -44.02
N ASP A 220 -8.92 3.89 -45.24
CA ASP A 220 -7.86 4.83 -45.57
C ASP A 220 -8.49 5.99 -46.34
N LEU A 221 -8.50 7.15 -45.70
CA LEU A 221 -9.01 8.41 -46.25
C LEU A 221 -7.88 9.41 -46.52
N SER A 222 -6.61 9.03 -46.35
CA SER A 222 -5.45 9.92 -46.53
C SER A 222 -5.36 10.54 -47.92
N ALA A 223 -5.83 9.83 -48.95
CA ALA A 223 -5.90 10.32 -50.33
C ALA A 223 -7.00 11.39 -50.56
N HIS A 224 -7.90 11.61 -49.60
CA HIS A 224 -9.06 12.52 -49.70
C HIS A 224 -9.15 13.54 -48.55
N LEU A 225 -8.40 13.33 -47.46
CA LEU A 225 -8.32 14.20 -46.28
C LEU A 225 -6.86 14.61 -46.06
N ASP A 226 -6.55 15.87 -46.35
CA ASP A 226 -5.25 16.47 -46.03
C ASP A 226 -5.07 16.54 -44.49
N PRO A 227 -4.05 15.89 -43.91
CA PRO A 227 -3.79 15.94 -42.45
C PRO A 227 -3.48 17.35 -41.91
N ALA A 228 -3.04 18.28 -42.76
CA ALA A 228 -2.80 19.67 -42.38
C ALA A 228 -4.08 20.54 -42.36
N SER A 229 -5.21 20.00 -42.81
CA SER A 229 -6.49 20.72 -42.76
C SER A 229 -7.01 20.83 -41.32
N TRP A 230 -7.30 22.05 -40.88
CA TRP A 230 -7.64 22.38 -39.50
C TRP A 230 -8.71 21.49 -38.86
N TYR A 231 -9.73 21.07 -39.62
CA TYR A 231 -10.80 20.21 -39.11
C TYR A 231 -10.35 18.75 -38.91
N VAL A 232 -9.39 18.27 -39.72
CA VAL A 232 -8.73 16.97 -39.50
C VAL A 232 -7.86 17.06 -38.26
N THR A 233 -7.08 18.14 -38.10
CA THR A 233 -6.27 18.39 -36.90
C THR A 233 -7.14 18.50 -35.64
N VAL A 234 -8.31 19.14 -35.68
CA VAL A 234 -9.28 19.16 -34.56
C VAL A 234 -9.78 17.76 -34.23
N VAL A 235 -10.21 16.97 -35.23
CA VAL A 235 -10.76 15.62 -35.00
C VAL A 235 -9.68 14.66 -34.49
N GLN A 236 -8.47 14.74 -35.02
CA GLN A 236 -7.33 13.95 -34.56
C GLN A 236 -6.86 14.41 -33.17
N GLY A 237 -6.66 15.71 -32.94
CA GLY A 237 -6.21 16.24 -31.66
C GLY A 237 -7.20 16.06 -30.50
N THR A 238 -8.51 16.10 -30.76
CA THR A 238 -9.54 15.99 -29.70
C THR A 238 -10.16 14.60 -29.53
N LEU A 239 -10.23 13.78 -30.60
CA LEU A 239 -10.86 12.45 -30.58
C LEU A 239 -9.86 11.32 -30.86
N ASN A 240 -8.63 11.62 -31.27
CA ASN A 240 -7.62 10.66 -31.74
C ASN A 240 -8.11 9.74 -32.87
N LEU A 241 -8.88 10.32 -33.79
CA LEU A 241 -9.35 9.67 -35.00
C LEU A 241 -8.49 10.13 -36.18
N THR A 242 -7.62 9.23 -36.66
CA THR A 242 -6.69 9.47 -37.77
C THR A 242 -7.34 9.15 -39.14
N PRO A 243 -6.90 9.75 -40.26
CA PRO A 243 -7.41 9.42 -41.60
C PRO A 243 -7.20 7.96 -42.04
N GLN A 244 -6.28 7.25 -41.39
CA GLN A 244 -6.05 5.80 -41.51
C GLN A 244 -6.24 5.16 -40.13
N MET A 245 -7.09 4.13 -40.02
CA MET A 245 -7.26 3.35 -38.78
C MET A 245 -7.41 1.86 -39.08
N THR A 246 -6.89 0.99 -38.22
CA THR A 246 -7.07 -0.48 -38.33
C THR A 246 -8.43 -0.91 -37.80
N TRP A 247 -8.91 -2.07 -38.26
CA TRP A 247 -10.13 -2.71 -37.71
C TRP A 247 -10.09 -2.89 -36.19
N LEU A 248 -8.90 -3.11 -35.64
CA LEU A 248 -8.72 -3.23 -34.20
C LEU A 248 -8.93 -1.89 -33.49
N GLN A 249 -8.32 -0.81 -33.97
CA GLN A 249 -8.48 0.52 -33.37
C GLN A 249 -9.95 0.96 -33.37
N VAL A 250 -10.64 0.83 -34.50
CA VAL A 250 -12.06 1.21 -34.65
C VAL A 250 -12.95 0.35 -33.74
N GLY A 251 -12.70 -0.97 -33.70
CA GLY A 251 -13.45 -1.89 -32.85
C GLY A 251 -13.30 -1.60 -31.35
N VAL A 252 -12.07 -1.39 -30.88
CA VAL A 252 -11.79 -1.12 -29.46
C VAL A 252 -12.31 0.27 -29.05
N TYR A 253 -12.12 1.30 -29.89
CA TYR A 253 -12.68 2.64 -29.67
C TYR A 253 -14.21 2.59 -29.50
N GLY A 254 -14.90 1.95 -30.46
CA GLY A 254 -16.36 1.83 -30.46
C GLY A 254 -16.89 1.02 -29.28
N ALA A 255 -16.25 -0.10 -28.95
CA ALA A 255 -16.63 -0.96 -27.83
C ALA A 255 -16.45 -0.25 -26.48
N TYR A 256 -15.30 0.38 -26.25
CA TYR A 256 -15.03 1.16 -25.04
C TYR A 256 -16.05 2.28 -24.87
N LEU A 257 -16.26 3.10 -25.90
CA LEU A 257 -17.21 4.22 -25.84
C LEU A 257 -18.63 3.72 -25.57
N ALA A 258 -19.09 2.67 -26.28
CA ALA A 258 -20.42 2.12 -26.10
C ALA A 258 -20.64 1.57 -24.68
N ILE A 259 -19.70 0.82 -24.12
CA ILE A 259 -19.81 0.22 -22.78
C ILE A 259 -19.70 1.30 -21.70
N VAL A 260 -18.62 2.10 -21.71
CA VAL A 260 -18.30 3.04 -20.63
C VAL A 260 -19.28 4.20 -20.59
N MET A 261 -19.66 4.78 -21.75
CA MET A 261 -20.68 5.83 -21.79
C MET A 261 -22.05 5.30 -21.36
N THR A 262 -22.41 4.06 -21.73
CA THR A 262 -23.68 3.46 -21.29
C THR A 262 -23.72 3.27 -19.78
N LEU A 263 -22.65 2.76 -19.17
CA LEU A 263 -22.55 2.62 -17.71
C LEU A 263 -22.62 4.00 -17.02
N PHE A 264 -21.88 4.99 -17.53
CA PHE A 264 -21.88 6.36 -17.01
C PHE A 264 -23.27 7.02 -17.09
N VAL A 265 -23.96 6.92 -18.23
CA VAL A 265 -25.31 7.50 -18.43
C VAL A 265 -26.39 6.73 -17.68
N ARG A 266 -26.32 5.40 -17.57
CA ARG A 266 -27.24 4.61 -16.72
C ARG A 266 -27.13 5.04 -15.25
N GLY A 267 -25.92 5.30 -14.78
CA GLY A 267 -25.68 5.90 -13.46
C GLY A 267 -26.27 7.30 -13.28
N VAL A 268 -26.52 8.07 -14.36
CA VAL A 268 -27.21 9.38 -14.28
C VAL A 268 -28.71 9.14 -14.11
N ARG A 269 -29.28 8.32 -15.00
CA ARG A 269 -30.73 8.04 -15.03
C ARG A 269 -31.22 7.35 -13.76
N GLY A 270 -30.44 6.45 -13.17
CA GLY A 270 -30.77 5.82 -11.87
C GLY A 270 -30.97 6.83 -10.74
N SER A 271 -30.13 7.88 -10.66
CA SER A 271 -30.28 8.96 -9.67
C SER A 271 -31.51 9.85 -9.92
N ALA A 272 -32.04 9.90 -11.14
CA ALA A 272 -33.25 10.66 -11.48
C ALA A 272 -34.53 9.85 -11.19
N VAL A 273 -34.56 8.57 -11.59
CA VAL A 273 -35.72 7.68 -11.37
C VAL A 273 -35.97 7.44 -9.87
N ALA A 274 -34.90 7.29 -9.07
CA ALA A 274 -35.03 7.21 -7.62
C ALA A 274 -35.67 8.47 -7.02
N ARG A 275 -35.35 9.66 -7.55
CA ARG A 275 -35.87 10.94 -7.08
C ARG A 275 -37.33 11.19 -7.50
N ALA A 276 -37.74 10.69 -8.67
CA ALA A 276 -39.14 10.73 -9.11
C ALA A 276 -40.03 9.80 -8.26
N ARG A 277 -39.55 8.60 -7.93
CA ARG A 277 -40.27 7.69 -7.02
C ARG A 277 -40.46 8.24 -5.60
N THR A 278 -39.62 9.20 -5.18
CA THR A 278 -39.81 9.94 -3.92
C THR A 278 -40.72 11.17 -4.03
N SER A 279 -41.08 11.64 -5.24
CA SER A 279 -42.07 12.73 -5.40
C SER A 279 -43.50 12.22 -5.59
N ASP A 280 -43.68 11.05 -6.22
CA ASP A 280 -45.00 10.46 -6.47
C ASP A 280 -45.61 9.79 -5.22
N GLY A 281 -44.85 9.74 -4.11
CA GLY A 281 -45.29 9.24 -2.80
C GLY A 281 -46.25 10.16 -2.03
N SER A 282 -47.05 10.97 -2.72
CA SER A 282 -48.04 11.85 -2.11
C SER A 282 -49.28 11.06 -1.68
N VAL A 283 -49.51 10.96 -0.37
CA VAL A 283 -50.70 10.34 0.23
C VAL A 283 -51.96 11.11 -0.21
N PRO A 284 -53.01 10.45 -0.73
CA PRO A 284 -54.30 11.10 -0.98
C PRO A 284 -54.95 11.45 0.36
N ALA A 285 -55.02 12.74 0.68
CA ALA A 285 -55.72 13.22 1.87
C ALA A 285 -57.23 13.36 1.60
N GLY A 286 -58.05 12.67 2.40
CA GLY A 286 -59.47 13.01 2.58
C GLY A 286 -60.49 11.96 2.13
N VAL A 287 -60.97 11.16 3.08
CA VAL A 287 -62.41 11.12 3.41
C VAL A 287 -62.52 11.29 4.92
N ALA A 288 -63.50 12.05 5.40
CA ALA A 288 -63.72 12.29 6.82
C ALA A 288 -65.05 11.67 7.30
N GLY A 289 -65.09 11.24 8.57
CA GLY A 289 -66.33 11.05 9.31
C GLY A 289 -66.81 9.61 9.51
N ALA A 290 -66.54 9.08 10.70
CA ALA A 290 -67.51 8.31 11.50
C ALA A 290 -67.10 8.40 12.99
N VAL A 291 -68.06 8.40 13.90
CA VAL A 291 -67.87 8.49 15.36
C VAL A 291 -68.32 7.18 16.00
N ALA A 292 -67.55 6.62 16.94
CA ALA A 292 -68.03 5.87 18.11
C ALA A 292 -66.88 5.50 19.08
N ASP A 293 -67.05 5.92 20.33
CA ASP A 293 -66.79 5.24 21.62
C ASP A 293 -65.52 4.38 21.87
N GLU A 294 -64.79 4.83 22.91
CA GLU A 294 -64.07 4.02 23.91
C GLU A 294 -65.08 3.22 24.80
N PRO A 295 -64.67 2.24 25.66
CA PRO A 295 -63.40 2.20 26.40
C PRO A 295 -62.67 0.85 26.44
N ALA A 296 -61.52 0.86 27.13
CA ALA A 296 -60.66 -0.30 27.36
C ALA A 296 -61.23 -1.36 28.31
N GLU A 297 -60.84 -2.63 28.11
CA GLU A 297 -60.71 -3.58 29.21
C GLU A 297 -59.58 -4.60 28.97
N SER A 298 -58.94 -5.02 30.06
CA SER A 298 -58.03 -6.18 30.18
C SER A 298 -57.98 -6.49 31.68
N PRO A 299 -58.25 -7.74 32.13
CA PRO A 299 -57.13 -8.69 32.21
C PRO A 299 -57.48 -10.19 32.14
N SER A 300 -56.43 -11.01 32.14
CA SER A 300 -56.37 -12.37 32.71
C SER A 300 -57.08 -13.53 31.97
N GLY A 301 -56.50 -14.72 32.10
CA GLY A 301 -57.00 -15.99 31.55
C GLY A 301 -55.85 -16.99 31.34
N ALA A 302 -55.82 -18.09 32.09
CA ALA A 302 -54.66 -18.98 32.14
C ALA A 302 -55.02 -20.47 31.99
N SER A 303 -54.23 -21.20 31.18
CA SER A 303 -54.12 -22.67 31.16
C SER A 303 -55.40 -23.45 30.70
N PRO A 304 -55.37 -24.80 30.53
CA PRO A 304 -54.27 -25.75 30.80
C PRO A 304 -53.92 -26.77 29.68
N LEU A 305 -52.72 -27.37 29.84
CA LEU A 305 -52.31 -28.78 29.66
C LEU A 305 -52.92 -29.67 28.55
N ALA A 306 -52.03 -30.27 27.74
CA ALA A 306 -51.84 -31.74 27.62
C ALA A 306 -50.65 -32.07 26.66
N GLU A 307 -50.07 -33.27 26.61
CA GLU A 307 -49.54 -34.16 27.67
C GLU A 307 -48.56 -35.19 27.01
N GLY A 308 -47.51 -35.63 27.71
CA GLY A 308 -46.63 -36.74 27.31
C GLY A 308 -45.40 -36.33 26.47
N THR A 309 -44.22 -36.98 26.57
CA THR A 309 -43.89 -38.22 27.32
C THR A 309 -42.48 -38.19 27.94
N LYS A 310 -42.40 -38.83 29.13
CA LYS A 310 -41.23 -39.28 29.94
C LYS A 310 -40.12 -39.99 29.12
N ALA A 311 -38.91 -40.31 29.60
CA ALA A 311 -37.98 -39.92 30.69
C ALA A 311 -36.69 -40.79 30.47
N ALA A 312 -35.59 -40.83 31.24
CA ALA A 312 -35.07 -40.23 32.49
C ALA A 312 -33.52 -40.15 32.36
N VAL A 313 -32.81 -39.14 32.90
CA VAL A 313 -32.22 -39.07 34.26
C VAL A 313 -31.42 -40.31 34.70
N LEU A 314 -30.09 -40.20 34.76
CA LEU A 314 -29.28 -40.52 35.96
C LEU A 314 -27.88 -39.86 35.93
N ALA A 315 -27.29 -39.75 37.12
CA ALA A 315 -26.07 -39.02 37.51
C ALA A 315 -24.84 -39.18 36.60
N ALA A 316 -23.92 -38.21 36.43
CA ALA A 316 -23.36 -37.17 37.32
C ALA A 316 -22.24 -37.64 38.28
N THR A 317 -21.02 -37.70 37.76
CA THR A 317 -19.76 -37.73 38.52
C THR A 317 -18.61 -37.04 37.75
N ASP A 318 -17.54 -36.75 38.47
CA ASP A 318 -16.16 -36.49 37.98
C ASP A 318 -15.85 -35.22 37.17
N VAL A 319 -15.81 -34.11 37.91
CA VAL A 319 -14.97 -32.94 37.63
C VAL A 319 -13.48 -33.33 37.75
N ALA A 320 -12.93 -34.03 36.75
CA ALA A 320 -11.50 -34.42 36.74
C ALA A 320 -10.91 -34.77 35.34
N ARG A 321 -11.45 -34.26 34.22
CA ARG A 321 -11.02 -34.70 32.87
C ARG A 321 -10.81 -33.62 31.80
N ALA A 322 -10.07 -32.56 32.15
CA ALA A 322 -9.67 -31.50 31.21
C ALA A 322 -8.19 -31.07 31.33
N ALA A 323 -7.33 -31.87 31.98
CA ALA A 323 -5.96 -31.46 32.35
C ALA A 323 -4.88 -32.53 32.13
N LYS A 324 -5.04 -33.43 31.14
CA LYS A 324 -3.94 -34.29 30.65
C LYS A 324 -4.21 -34.91 29.28
N LEU A 325 -3.75 -34.26 28.21
CA LEU A 325 -3.58 -34.88 26.88
C LEU A 325 -2.55 -34.18 25.96
N MET A 326 -1.57 -33.50 26.57
CA MET A 326 -0.26 -33.25 25.97
C MET A 326 0.80 -33.74 26.98
N SER A 327 1.93 -34.29 26.47
CA SER A 327 3.05 -34.93 27.20
C SER A 327 2.98 -36.45 27.44
N ALA A 328 3.66 -37.21 26.57
CA ALA A 328 4.37 -38.49 26.83
C ALA A 328 5.02 -39.00 25.51
N PRO A 329 6.06 -39.86 25.55
CA PRO A 329 7.27 -39.81 26.39
C PRO A 329 8.56 -39.96 25.55
N PRO A 330 9.77 -39.79 26.12
CA PRO A 330 11.04 -40.07 25.42
C PRO A 330 11.37 -41.57 25.36
N LEU A 331 12.24 -41.97 24.43
CA LEU A 331 12.92 -43.28 24.44
C LEU A 331 14.43 -43.13 24.21
N ASP A 332 15.16 -43.66 25.18
CA ASP A 332 16.60 -43.89 25.28
C ASP A 332 16.75 -45.44 25.35
N SER A 333 17.80 -46.16 24.93
CA SER A 333 19.07 -45.83 24.24
C SER A 333 19.70 -47.11 23.64
N ALA A 334 20.84 -46.93 22.95
CA ALA A 334 21.97 -47.87 22.79
C ALA A 334 21.86 -49.15 21.92
N GLU A 335 22.65 -49.15 20.83
CA GLU A 335 23.77 -50.10 20.54
C GLU A 335 24.61 -49.43 19.41
N ALA A 336 25.87 -49.00 19.50
CA ALA A 336 27.11 -49.40 20.22
C ALA A 336 28.04 -50.34 19.42
N GLU A 337 29.11 -49.79 18.81
CA GLU A 337 30.51 -50.15 19.16
C GLU A 337 31.60 -49.22 18.57
N LYS A 338 32.56 -48.86 19.45
CA LYS A 338 34.04 -48.68 19.31
C LYS A 338 34.63 -48.30 17.93
N THR A 339 35.60 -47.37 17.86
CA THR A 339 36.93 -47.57 18.48
C THR A 339 37.75 -46.29 18.83
N ALA A 340 38.53 -46.43 19.91
CA ALA A 340 39.82 -45.79 20.24
C ALA A 340 39.97 -44.24 20.32
N GLY A 341 40.17 -43.75 21.56
CA GLY A 341 41.06 -42.60 21.86
C GLY A 341 42.50 -43.09 22.17
N PRO A 342 43.30 -42.48 23.07
CA PRO A 342 43.00 -41.37 24.01
C PRO A 342 43.96 -40.16 23.86
N THR A 343 43.88 -39.08 24.66
CA THR A 343 44.51 -38.96 26.00
C THR A 343 43.97 -37.74 26.76
N ALA A 344 44.05 -37.80 28.10
CA ALA A 344 43.61 -36.81 29.10
C ALA A 344 44.30 -35.42 28.99
N THR A 345 43.88 -34.33 29.64
CA THR A 345 43.44 -34.21 31.06
C THR A 345 42.45 -33.08 31.33
N GLN A 346 41.55 -33.28 32.31
CA GLN A 346 40.59 -32.30 32.85
C GLN A 346 41.19 -31.45 33.98
N ALA A 347 40.77 -30.19 34.11
CA ALA A 347 40.64 -29.48 35.39
C ALA A 347 39.58 -28.35 35.28
N ALA A 348 38.93 -28.06 36.40
CA ALA A 348 37.67 -27.33 36.59
C ALA A 348 37.54 -25.87 36.06
N GLU A 349 36.27 -25.43 36.07
CA GLU A 349 35.69 -24.07 36.04
C GLU A 349 36.28 -23.12 37.14
N PRO A 350 35.88 -21.82 37.32
CA PRO A 350 34.72 -21.10 36.73
C PRO A 350 34.96 -19.60 36.36
N VAL A 351 33.85 -18.84 36.27
CA VAL A 351 33.65 -17.38 36.43
C VAL A 351 33.19 -16.63 35.18
N ALA A 352 32.27 -15.68 35.38
CA ALA A 352 31.61 -14.86 34.36
C ALA A 352 32.32 -13.51 34.12
N ALA A 353 32.05 -12.93 32.94
CA ALA A 353 32.15 -11.51 32.54
C ALA A 353 33.39 -10.68 32.94
N PRO A 354 33.97 -9.96 31.97
CA PRO A 354 34.23 -8.54 32.21
C PRO A 354 33.80 -7.60 31.06
N THR A 355 33.94 -6.30 31.35
CA THR A 355 33.52 -5.13 30.57
C THR A 355 34.48 -4.73 29.43
N ALA A 356 34.03 -3.80 28.59
CA ALA A 356 34.84 -3.18 27.53
C ALA A 356 35.86 -2.14 28.06
N SER A 357 36.97 -2.00 27.33
CA SER A 357 37.78 -0.76 27.12
C SER A 357 38.81 -1.05 26.01
N ALA A 358 39.08 -0.24 24.99
CA ALA A 358 39.25 1.22 24.85
C ALA A 358 40.71 1.70 25.12
N VAL A 359 41.42 2.05 24.04
CA VAL A 359 42.80 2.60 23.95
C VAL A 359 42.90 3.32 22.59
N THR A 360 43.46 4.52 22.39
CA THR A 360 43.77 5.71 23.24
C THR A 360 43.99 6.90 22.28
N GLU A 361 43.74 8.14 22.71
CA GLU A 361 44.77 9.20 22.94
C GLU A 361 44.13 10.57 23.25
N ALA A 362 44.88 11.42 23.96
CA ALA A 362 44.49 12.73 24.49
C ALA A 362 45.55 13.79 24.04
N GLU A 363 45.61 15.06 24.45
CA GLU A 363 45.06 15.87 25.56
C GLU A 363 44.71 17.28 25.03
N HIS A 364 44.44 18.38 25.75
CA HIS A 364 44.26 18.81 27.16
C HIS A 364 43.22 20.01 27.04
N SER A 365 42.74 20.76 28.04
CA SER A 365 43.24 20.94 29.40
C SER A 365 42.20 21.25 30.49
N ALA A 366 42.75 21.45 31.69
CA ALA A 366 42.23 21.87 32.99
C ALA A 366 41.52 23.26 32.99
N THR A 367 40.85 23.71 34.07
CA THR A 367 41.03 23.39 35.52
C THR A 367 39.73 23.45 36.33
N LEU A 368 39.70 22.79 37.51
CA LEU A 368 38.58 22.68 38.45
C LEU A 368 38.54 23.81 39.51
N ALA A 369 37.41 23.98 40.23
CA ALA A 369 37.30 23.83 41.70
C ALA A 369 35.94 24.32 42.31
N THR A 370 35.56 23.78 43.48
CA THR A 370 34.50 24.23 44.41
C THR A 370 35.07 25.20 45.48
N VAL A 371 34.36 25.97 46.33
CA VAL A 371 33.31 25.71 47.37
C VAL A 371 32.74 27.09 47.84
N GLY A 372 31.53 27.24 48.42
CA GLY A 372 31.20 28.51 49.16
C GLY A 372 29.74 28.95 49.51
N GLU A 373 28.90 28.09 50.08
CA GLU A 373 27.75 28.34 51.00
C GLU A 373 26.97 29.71 51.13
N LYS A 374 25.66 29.67 50.81
CA LYS A 374 24.46 30.27 51.52
C LYS A 374 24.11 31.80 51.47
N PRO A 375 22.88 32.24 51.91
CA PRO A 375 21.99 32.98 50.98
C PRO A 375 21.27 34.24 51.53
N ALA A 376 20.50 34.92 50.65
CA ALA A 376 19.36 35.77 51.04
C ALA A 376 18.28 35.86 49.93
N GLU A 377 17.02 35.94 50.34
CA GLU A 377 15.81 36.26 49.57
C GLU A 377 15.21 37.59 50.11
N PRO A 378 14.18 38.21 49.50
CA PRO A 378 13.85 38.36 48.09
C PRO A 378 13.43 39.84 47.76
N ALA A 379 12.57 40.01 46.73
CA ALA A 379 11.46 40.99 46.64
C ALA A 379 11.61 42.32 45.87
N SER A 380 10.62 42.53 44.97
CA SER A 380 10.01 43.81 44.53
C SER A 380 10.92 44.83 43.78
N SER A 381 10.47 45.59 42.80
CA SER A 381 9.23 46.39 42.73
C SER A 381 9.06 47.01 41.33
N SER A 382 7.96 47.74 41.09
CA SER A 382 7.63 48.37 39.80
C SER A 382 7.53 49.90 39.88
N ARG A 383 8.22 50.59 38.95
CA ARG A 383 7.96 51.94 38.36
C ARG A 383 9.13 52.26 37.40
N GLU A 384 8.99 52.80 36.19
CA GLU A 384 8.15 53.85 35.58
C GLU A 384 8.76 55.27 35.64
N LYS A 385 9.09 55.80 34.45
CA LYS A 385 9.28 57.22 34.02
C LYS A 385 10.18 58.17 34.82
N ALA A 386 11.24 58.66 34.16
CA ALA A 386 11.54 60.08 33.85
C ALA A 386 13.02 60.23 33.42
N SER A 387 13.49 61.22 32.66
CA SER A 387 12.91 62.08 31.61
C SER A 387 14.08 62.68 30.80
N ALA A 388 13.90 63.05 29.53
CA ALA A 388 14.96 63.54 28.65
C ALA A 388 15.09 65.08 28.63
N PRO A 389 16.18 65.61 28.03
CA PRO A 389 16.08 66.76 27.12
C PRO A 389 16.71 66.51 25.73
N THR A 390 15.90 66.63 24.66
CA THR A 390 16.00 67.68 23.60
C THR A 390 17.41 68.21 23.24
N GLU A 391 17.93 68.28 22.01
CA GLU A 391 17.54 68.03 20.59
C GLU A 391 18.84 68.13 19.70
N PRO A 392 18.89 68.21 18.34
CA PRO A 392 17.90 68.07 17.26
C PRO A 392 18.28 66.89 16.27
N PRO A 393 18.26 66.95 14.90
CA PRO A 393 17.51 65.92 14.17
C PRO A 393 18.30 65.02 13.17
N ALA A 394 17.68 63.86 12.89
CA ALA A 394 17.71 63.14 11.62
C ALA A 394 19.04 62.59 11.05
N ALA A 395 19.51 61.46 11.62
CA ALA A 395 20.05 60.36 10.83
C ALA A 395 19.66 59.01 11.47
N LYS A 396 18.96 58.13 10.75
CA LYS A 396 18.64 56.78 11.25
C LYS A 396 19.85 55.86 11.04
N PRO A 397 20.39 55.20 12.09
CA PRO A 397 21.42 54.17 11.89
C PRO A 397 20.84 53.01 11.09
N SER A 398 21.55 52.58 10.04
CA SER A 398 21.09 51.52 9.14
C SER A 398 21.08 50.16 9.85
N THR A 399 19.89 49.69 10.24
CA THR A 399 19.70 48.34 10.79
C THR A 399 20.17 47.29 9.78
N PRO A 400 20.98 46.29 10.15
CA PRO A 400 21.40 45.25 9.22
C PRO A 400 20.19 44.52 8.66
N ARG A 401 20.05 44.54 7.33
CA ARG A 401 18.91 44.01 6.57
C ARG A 401 18.82 42.49 6.71
N ARG A 402 18.18 42.01 7.77
CA ARG A 402 17.85 40.59 7.95
C ARG A 402 17.07 40.10 6.73
N LEU A 403 17.64 39.14 6.01
CA LEU A 403 16.94 38.44 4.93
C LEU A 403 15.68 37.76 5.49
N PRO A 404 14.54 37.78 4.78
CA PRO A 404 13.32 37.17 5.27
C PRO A 404 13.52 35.66 5.41
N ARG A 405 13.06 35.08 6.53
CA ARG A 405 13.24 33.66 6.92
C ARG A 405 12.80 32.61 5.87
N TRP A 406 12.15 33.03 4.80
CA TRP A 406 11.72 32.21 3.66
C TRP A 406 12.81 31.96 2.61
N THR A 407 13.90 32.73 2.57
CA THR A 407 14.98 32.47 1.59
C THR A 407 15.72 31.16 1.86
N VAL A 408 15.75 30.70 3.11
CA VAL A 408 16.38 29.44 3.53
C VAL A 408 15.64 28.21 2.96
N PRO A 409 14.33 28.01 3.18
CA PRO A 409 13.60 26.90 2.54
C PRO A 409 13.56 27.03 1.00
N ALA A 410 13.48 28.24 0.44
CA ALA A 410 13.55 28.43 -1.01
C ALA A 410 14.89 27.95 -1.59
N ALA A 411 16.02 28.27 -0.95
CA ALA A 411 17.33 27.75 -1.32
C ALA A 411 17.45 26.24 -1.07
N LEU A 412 16.91 25.71 0.02
CA LEU A 412 16.92 24.27 0.34
C LEU A 412 16.05 23.40 -0.60
N VAL A 413 15.18 23.99 -1.41
CA VAL A 413 14.45 23.26 -2.46
C VAL A 413 15.07 23.54 -3.84
N ALA A 414 15.32 24.80 -4.17
CA ALA A 414 15.85 25.17 -5.48
C ALA A 414 17.31 24.75 -5.68
N ALA A 415 18.16 24.84 -4.65
CA ALA A 415 19.57 24.48 -4.79
C ALA A 415 19.77 22.96 -4.91
N PRO A 416 19.14 22.07 -4.12
CA PRO A 416 19.22 20.62 -4.38
C PRO A 416 18.59 20.21 -5.71
N ALA A 417 17.52 20.86 -6.18
CA ALA A 417 16.94 20.59 -7.49
C ALA A 417 17.85 21.04 -8.65
N LEU A 418 18.49 22.21 -8.55
CA LEU A 418 19.48 22.68 -9.54
C LEU A 418 20.79 21.91 -9.46
N ILE A 419 21.26 21.58 -8.26
CA ILE A 419 22.46 20.76 -8.06
C ILE A 419 22.19 19.34 -8.57
N ALA A 420 21.03 18.74 -8.29
CA ALA A 420 20.66 17.45 -8.90
C ALA A 420 20.52 17.56 -10.42
N GLY A 421 19.88 18.61 -10.96
CA GLY A 421 19.78 18.81 -12.41
C GLY A 421 21.15 18.97 -13.09
N ILE A 422 22.07 19.72 -12.46
CA ILE A 422 23.43 19.96 -12.96
C ILE A 422 24.33 18.74 -12.74
N THR A 423 24.24 18.05 -11.60
CA THR A 423 24.99 16.81 -11.37
C THR A 423 24.47 15.68 -12.22
N ILE A 424 23.17 15.57 -12.51
CA ILE A 424 22.62 14.57 -13.46
C ILE A 424 23.01 14.94 -14.90
N ALA A 425 23.03 16.23 -15.27
CA ALA A 425 23.55 16.65 -16.58
C ALA A 425 25.06 16.41 -16.74
N ALA A 426 25.83 16.47 -15.65
CA ALA A 426 27.28 16.21 -15.64
C ALA A 426 27.66 14.74 -15.35
N SER A 427 26.78 13.98 -14.67
CA SER A 427 26.88 12.54 -14.37
C SER A 427 26.01 11.70 -15.30
N GLY A 428 25.54 12.31 -16.41
CA GLY A 428 25.19 11.65 -17.65
C GLY A 428 26.43 10.95 -18.22
N GLY A 429 26.84 9.90 -17.51
CA GLY A 429 28.00 9.09 -17.81
C GLY A 429 27.74 8.35 -19.10
N LYS A 430 28.23 8.93 -20.21
CA LYS A 430 28.51 8.16 -21.42
C LYS A 430 29.25 6.90 -20.96
N PRO A 431 28.78 5.68 -21.31
CA PRO A 431 29.46 4.46 -20.90
C PRO A 431 30.92 4.57 -21.34
N ALA A 432 31.84 4.39 -20.41
CA ALA A 432 33.26 4.63 -20.66
C ALA A 432 33.69 3.78 -21.86
N SER A 433 34.21 4.42 -22.91
CA SER A 433 34.53 3.79 -24.19
C SER A 433 35.49 2.61 -23.99
N GLY A 434 34.96 1.39 -23.91
CA GLY A 434 35.69 0.20 -23.49
C GLY A 434 35.06 -0.63 -22.36
N THR A 435 33.91 -0.27 -21.78
CA THR A 435 33.13 -1.19 -20.94
C THR A 435 32.72 -2.42 -21.76
N PRO A 436 33.10 -3.65 -21.37
CA PRO A 436 32.75 -4.84 -22.14
C PRO A 436 31.24 -5.08 -22.10
N VAL A 437 30.67 -5.35 -23.28
CA VAL A 437 29.26 -5.71 -23.45
C VAL A 437 29.17 -7.23 -23.48
N VAL A 438 28.36 -7.79 -22.58
CA VAL A 438 28.02 -9.21 -22.54
C VAL A 438 26.79 -9.42 -23.41
N GLU A 439 26.97 -10.02 -24.59
CA GLU A 439 25.87 -10.35 -25.49
C GLU A 439 25.17 -11.65 -25.07
N VAL A 440 23.84 -11.63 -25.10
CA VAL A 440 22.97 -12.72 -24.64
C VAL A 440 21.83 -12.98 -25.62
N SER A 441 21.48 -14.25 -25.82
CA SER A 441 20.45 -14.67 -26.77
C SER A 441 19.83 -16.02 -26.34
N ALA A 442 18.92 -16.55 -27.16
CA ALA A 442 18.28 -17.85 -26.90
C ALA A 442 19.13 -19.08 -27.33
N SER A 443 20.34 -18.87 -27.86
CA SER A 443 21.24 -19.94 -28.33
C SER A 443 22.71 -19.76 -27.92
N ASP A 444 23.11 -18.54 -27.58
CA ASP A 444 24.43 -18.14 -27.12
C ASP A 444 24.28 -17.14 -25.97
N CYS A 445 25.01 -17.34 -24.88
CA CYS A 445 24.83 -16.63 -23.61
C CYS A 445 26.20 -16.31 -23.01
N GLY A 446 26.42 -15.06 -22.60
CA GLY A 446 27.70 -14.63 -22.03
C GLY A 446 28.76 -14.29 -23.08
N ARG A 447 28.40 -14.07 -24.34
CA ARG A 447 29.37 -13.76 -25.40
C ARG A 447 30.04 -12.42 -25.11
N GLY A 448 31.38 -12.39 -25.16
CA GLY A 448 32.17 -11.22 -24.77
C GLY A 448 32.47 -11.13 -23.27
N PHE A 449 32.01 -12.08 -22.45
CA PHE A 449 32.44 -12.21 -21.06
C PHE A 449 33.90 -12.68 -20.98
N THR A 450 34.70 -12.00 -20.17
CA THR A 450 36.08 -12.32 -19.83
C THR A 450 36.22 -12.39 -18.30
N GLU A 451 37.39 -12.77 -17.77
CA GLU A 451 37.61 -12.82 -16.31
C GLU A 451 37.25 -11.47 -15.66
N PRO A 452 36.22 -11.43 -14.78
CA PRO A 452 35.79 -10.19 -14.15
C PRO A 452 36.73 -9.82 -13.00
N LYS A 453 36.88 -8.53 -12.72
CA LYS A 453 37.74 -8.06 -11.64
C LYS A 453 37.01 -8.23 -10.29
N PRO A 454 37.72 -8.60 -9.21
CA PRO A 454 37.15 -8.62 -7.87
C PRO A 454 36.53 -7.28 -7.43
N GLY A 455 35.58 -7.35 -6.51
CA GLY A 455 34.83 -6.20 -5.98
C GLY A 455 33.53 -5.92 -6.75
N ARG A 456 32.92 -4.75 -6.52
CA ARG A 456 31.66 -4.36 -7.15
C ARG A 456 31.90 -4.05 -8.64
N GLN A 457 31.33 -4.86 -9.53
CA GLN A 457 31.40 -4.72 -10.97
C GLN A 457 30.08 -4.16 -11.54
N THR A 458 30.12 -3.68 -12.78
CA THR A 458 28.92 -3.35 -13.55
C THR A 458 29.09 -3.87 -14.97
N PHE A 459 28.24 -4.83 -15.36
CA PHE A 459 28.27 -5.49 -16.65
C PHE A 459 27.18 -4.89 -17.55
N GLN A 460 27.53 -4.54 -18.78
CA GLN A 460 26.52 -4.11 -19.77
C GLN A 460 26.01 -5.33 -20.50
N VAL A 461 24.82 -5.82 -20.14
CA VAL A 461 24.20 -7.00 -20.72
C VAL A 461 23.35 -6.57 -21.91
N ARG A 462 23.57 -7.14 -23.11
CA ARG A 462 22.84 -6.80 -24.33
C ARG A 462 22.14 -8.00 -24.95
N ASN A 463 20.82 -7.93 -25.09
CA ASN A 463 20.07 -9.00 -25.74
C ASN A 463 20.17 -8.89 -27.26
N THR A 464 20.88 -9.84 -27.88
CA THR A 464 21.00 -10.00 -29.34
C THR A 464 20.06 -11.06 -29.90
N GLY A 465 19.31 -11.75 -29.04
CA GLY A 465 18.25 -12.69 -29.42
C GLY A 465 16.92 -12.02 -29.79
N SER A 466 16.00 -12.83 -30.31
CA SER A 466 14.66 -12.40 -30.76
C SER A 466 13.55 -12.51 -29.70
N ARG A 467 13.89 -12.89 -28.45
CA ARG A 467 12.95 -13.01 -27.33
C ARG A 467 13.44 -12.22 -26.13
N THR A 468 12.52 -11.72 -25.32
CA THR A 468 12.82 -11.23 -23.97
C THR A 468 13.37 -12.36 -23.11
N SER A 469 14.39 -12.06 -22.29
CA SER A 469 15.05 -13.04 -21.42
C SER A 469 15.28 -12.48 -20.02
N GLU A 470 15.30 -13.34 -19.01
CA GLU A 470 15.92 -13.04 -17.71
C GLU A 470 17.37 -13.51 -17.72
N ILE A 471 18.27 -12.70 -17.17
CA ILE A 471 19.72 -12.92 -17.24
C ILE A 471 20.32 -12.89 -15.83
N TYR A 472 21.05 -13.93 -15.48
CA TYR A 472 21.65 -14.12 -14.16
C TYR A 472 23.17 -14.28 -14.29
N LEU A 473 23.93 -13.66 -13.39
CA LEU A 473 25.33 -14.01 -13.14
C LEU A 473 25.35 -15.04 -11.99
N ILE A 474 25.78 -16.26 -12.27
CA ILE A 474 25.65 -17.41 -11.35
C ILE A 474 26.95 -18.14 -11.09
N ASP A 475 27.00 -18.90 -10.00
CA ASP A 475 27.87 -20.08 -9.89
C ASP A 475 27.25 -21.24 -10.71
N PRO A 476 27.94 -21.76 -11.75
CA PRO A 476 27.41 -22.85 -12.57
C PRO A 476 27.35 -24.22 -11.86
N VAL A 477 27.92 -24.36 -10.66
CA VAL A 477 27.89 -25.60 -9.85
C VAL A 477 26.79 -25.54 -8.79
N SER A 478 26.72 -24.45 -8.01
CA SER A 478 25.70 -24.31 -6.94
C SER A 478 24.39 -23.65 -7.39
N ASN A 479 24.35 -23.04 -8.57
CA ASN A 479 23.28 -22.17 -9.08
C ASN A 479 23.03 -20.88 -8.27
N ALA A 480 23.90 -20.54 -7.32
CA ALA A 480 23.77 -19.30 -6.55
C ALA A 480 23.93 -18.06 -7.44
N VAL A 481 23.06 -17.06 -7.26
CA VAL A 481 22.95 -15.83 -8.06
C VAL A 481 23.72 -14.69 -7.39
N TYR A 482 24.66 -14.08 -8.13
CA TYR A 482 25.45 -12.91 -7.71
C TYR A 482 24.85 -11.57 -8.15
N GLY A 483 23.84 -11.62 -9.03
CA GLY A 483 23.10 -10.48 -9.56
C GLY A 483 22.28 -10.89 -10.78
N GLU A 484 21.19 -10.17 -11.02
CA GLU A 484 20.23 -10.50 -12.06
C GLU A 484 19.71 -9.26 -12.81
N VAL A 485 19.26 -9.47 -14.05
CA VAL A 485 18.58 -8.50 -14.90
C VAL A 485 17.36 -9.19 -15.48
N GLU A 486 16.20 -8.84 -14.95
CA GLU A 486 14.93 -9.32 -15.45
C GLU A 486 14.58 -8.73 -16.83
N GLY A 487 13.80 -9.49 -17.62
CA GLY A 487 13.04 -8.96 -18.73
C GLY A 487 13.81 -8.15 -19.78
N ILE A 488 15.08 -8.45 -20.07
CA ILE A 488 15.82 -7.70 -21.10
C ILE A 488 15.25 -8.00 -22.49
N ALA A 489 14.70 -6.98 -23.13
CA ALA A 489 14.01 -7.10 -24.42
C ALA A 489 15.00 -7.18 -25.61
N PRO A 490 14.61 -7.81 -26.73
CA PRO A 490 15.43 -7.89 -27.96
C PRO A 490 16.04 -6.56 -28.39
N GLY A 491 17.34 -6.57 -28.70
CA GLY A 491 18.12 -5.40 -29.11
C GLY A 491 18.55 -4.44 -27.99
N THR A 492 17.96 -4.54 -26.79
CA THR A 492 18.22 -3.61 -25.68
C THR A 492 19.47 -3.98 -24.88
N THR A 493 19.98 -3.00 -24.11
CA THR A 493 21.09 -3.18 -23.16
C THR A 493 20.66 -2.71 -21.78
N ARG A 494 20.98 -3.49 -20.73
CA ARG A 494 20.77 -3.12 -19.31
C ARG A 494 22.06 -3.35 -18.53
N ALA A 495 22.30 -2.52 -17.53
CA ALA A 495 23.40 -2.70 -16.58
C ALA A 495 23.00 -3.74 -15.52
N LEU A 496 23.85 -4.76 -15.31
CA LEU A 496 23.81 -5.66 -14.16
C LEU A 496 24.91 -5.24 -13.18
N ILE A 497 24.56 -5.05 -11.91
CA ILE A 497 25.52 -4.77 -10.84
C ILE A 497 25.64 -6.02 -9.98
N ALA A 498 26.86 -6.52 -9.81
CA ALA A 498 27.17 -7.67 -8.98
C ALA A 498 28.51 -7.45 -8.26
N THR A 499 28.68 -8.06 -7.10
CA THR A 499 29.98 -8.10 -6.41
C THR A 499 30.67 -9.42 -6.76
N VAL A 500 31.92 -9.34 -7.20
CA VAL A 500 32.72 -10.49 -7.64
C VAL A 500 33.75 -10.82 -6.57
N GLY A 501 33.64 -12.01 -6.00
CA GLY A 501 34.62 -12.62 -5.09
C GLY A 501 35.53 -13.61 -5.81
N THR A 502 36.35 -14.35 -5.05
CA THR A 502 36.96 -15.58 -5.56
C THR A 502 35.88 -16.64 -5.78
N GLY A 503 35.86 -17.27 -6.96
CA GLY A 503 34.73 -18.12 -7.36
C GLY A 503 34.76 -18.53 -8.83
N SER A 504 33.71 -19.22 -9.26
CA SER A 504 33.46 -19.58 -10.66
C SER A 504 32.14 -18.96 -11.10
N TYR A 505 32.13 -18.29 -12.25
CA TYR A 505 31.01 -17.49 -12.72
C TYR A 505 30.59 -17.92 -14.13
N ALA A 506 29.30 -18.00 -14.36
CA ALA A 506 28.70 -18.17 -15.68
C ALA A 506 27.50 -17.24 -15.84
N TRP A 507 27.18 -16.92 -17.09
CA TRP A 507 25.94 -16.24 -17.45
C TRP A 507 24.86 -17.29 -17.71
N ARG A 508 23.70 -17.16 -17.07
CA ARG A 508 22.50 -17.95 -17.38
C ARG A 508 21.46 -17.04 -18.00
N CYS A 509 21.01 -17.40 -19.20
CA CYS A 509 20.00 -16.71 -19.97
C CYS A 509 18.74 -17.57 -20.02
N VAL A 510 17.60 -17.03 -19.62
CA VAL A 510 16.30 -17.73 -19.59
C VAL A 510 15.33 -16.97 -20.50
N PRO A 511 15.23 -17.34 -21.80
CA PRO A 511 14.31 -16.71 -22.73
C PRO A 511 12.86 -17.08 -22.42
N ASN A 512 11.94 -16.12 -22.54
CA ASN A 512 10.52 -16.39 -22.32
C ASN A 512 10.01 -17.49 -23.27
N GLY A 513 9.32 -18.49 -22.72
CA GLY A 513 8.89 -19.71 -23.41
C GLY A 513 10.03 -20.54 -24.02
N GLY A 514 11.26 -20.41 -23.50
CA GLY A 514 12.46 -21.08 -23.97
C GLY A 514 13.11 -21.96 -22.89
N LYS A 515 14.21 -22.62 -23.24
CA LYS A 515 15.08 -23.32 -22.27
C LYS A 515 16.18 -22.37 -21.79
N ALA A 516 16.61 -22.54 -20.55
CA ALA A 516 17.79 -21.85 -20.03
C ALA A 516 19.05 -22.25 -20.81
N VAL A 517 19.88 -21.27 -21.15
CA VAL A 517 21.21 -21.44 -21.76
C VAL A 517 22.23 -20.89 -20.76
N THR A 518 23.28 -21.65 -20.44
CA THR A 518 24.35 -21.21 -19.53
C THR A 518 25.68 -21.14 -20.28
N SER A 519 26.47 -20.09 -20.03
CA SER A 519 27.78 -19.88 -20.66
C SER A 519 28.83 -20.90 -20.20
N ALA A 520 29.99 -20.90 -20.86
CA ALA A 520 31.20 -21.45 -20.26
C ALA A 520 31.51 -20.74 -18.92
N ALA A 521 32.08 -21.49 -17.97
CA ALA A 521 32.46 -20.97 -16.67
C ALA A 521 33.79 -20.21 -16.72
N VAL A 522 33.88 -19.09 -16.00
CA VAL A 522 35.09 -18.26 -15.86
C VAL A 522 35.46 -18.17 -14.38
N ARG A 523 36.72 -18.44 -14.03
CA ARG A 523 37.13 -18.62 -12.62
C ARG A 523 38.06 -17.50 -12.15
N VAL A 524 37.58 -16.69 -11.20
CA VAL A 524 38.36 -15.64 -10.54
C VAL A 524 39.14 -16.25 -9.38
N SER A 525 40.46 -16.28 -9.50
CA SER A 525 41.33 -17.08 -8.63
C SER A 525 42.12 -16.27 -7.58
N ALA A 526 42.08 -14.94 -7.64
CA ALA A 526 42.81 -14.07 -6.70
C ALA A 526 42.10 -12.71 -6.48
N GLY A 527 42.44 -12.04 -5.38
CA GLY A 527 42.09 -10.63 -5.14
C GLY A 527 40.68 -10.31 -4.63
N GLY A 528 39.83 -11.32 -4.40
CA GLY A 528 38.48 -11.14 -3.85
C GLY A 528 38.21 -12.10 -2.68
N GLY A 529 37.55 -11.61 -1.64
CA GLY A 529 37.01 -12.46 -0.57
C GLY A 529 35.83 -13.31 -1.03
N SER A 530 35.24 -14.08 -0.12
CA SER A 530 33.93 -14.69 -0.32
C SER A 530 32.86 -13.59 -0.46
N VAL A 531 31.94 -13.77 -1.41
CA VAL A 531 30.80 -12.87 -1.62
C VAL A 531 29.51 -13.65 -1.42
N GLN A 532 28.57 -13.07 -0.69
CA GLN A 532 27.24 -13.62 -0.48
C GLN A 532 26.47 -13.62 -1.80
N ALA A 533 25.92 -14.78 -2.16
CA ALA A 533 25.10 -15.00 -3.35
C ALA A 533 23.77 -15.62 -2.92
N VAL A 534 22.68 -15.29 -3.60
CA VAL A 534 21.34 -15.80 -3.28
C VAL A 534 21.16 -17.15 -3.95
N LEU A 535 20.95 -18.22 -3.18
CA LEU A 535 20.53 -19.50 -3.74
C LEU A 535 19.06 -19.36 -4.19
N PRO A 536 18.72 -19.53 -5.48
CA PRO A 536 17.36 -19.27 -5.96
C PRO A 536 16.35 -20.26 -5.36
N VAL A 537 15.07 -19.88 -5.36
CA VAL A 537 13.93 -20.75 -5.02
C VAL A 537 13.18 -21.13 -6.29
N SER A 538 12.66 -22.36 -6.34
CA SER A 538 11.65 -22.81 -7.30
C SER A 538 10.28 -22.96 -6.63
N GLU A 539 9.19 -22.91 -7.43
CA GLU A 539 7.84 -23.28 -6.98
C GLU A 539 7.82 -24.65 -6.27
N LYS A 540 8.65 -25.58 -6.72
CA LYS A 540 8.78 -26.94 -6.17
C LYS A 540 9.37 -26.98 -4.76
N ASP A 541 10.25 -26.03 -4.41
CA ASP A 541 10.77 -25.92 -3.04
C ASP A 541 9.69 -25.43 -2.07
N LEU A 542 8.85 -24.49 -2.51
CA LEU A 542 7.73 -23.94 -1.73
C LEU A 542 6.48 -24.84 -1.70
N ALA A 543 6.36 -25.80 -2.62
CA ALA A 543 5.21 -26.70 -2.70
C ALA A 543 4.96 -27.51 -1.41
N ALA A 544 6.02 -27.95 -0.72
CA ALA A 544 5.87 -28.69 0.55
C ALA A 544 5.42 -27.77 1.72
N PRO A 545 6.05 -26.60 1.96
CA PRO A 545 5.50 -25.57 2.85
C PRO A 545 4.04 -25.18 2.53
N LEU A 546 3.67 -25.05 1.25
CA LEU A 546 2.30 -24.70 0.85
C LEU A 546 1.28 -25.78 1.21
N VAL A 547 1.60 -27.06 1.01
CA VAL A 547 0.74 -28.17 1.42
C VAL A 547 0.58 -28.21 2.94
N ALA A 548 1.66 -27.97 3.70
CA ALA A 548 1.61 -27.92 5.16
C ALA A 548 0.77 -26.74 5.67
N TYR A 549 0.97 -25.52 5.14
CA TYR A 549 0.20 -24.34 5.51
C TYR A 549 -1.29 -24.50 5.17
N ARG A 550 -1.63 -25.05 3.99
CA ARG A 550 -3.03 -25.36 3.65
C ARG A 550 -3.66 -26.39 4.60
N ALA A 551 -2.90 -27.35 5.11
CA ALA A 551 -3.37 -28.29 6.12
C ALA A 551 -3.58 -27.64 7.50
N TYR A 552 -2.67 -26.75 7.93
CA TYR A 552 -2.83 -25.93 9.13
C TYR A 552 -4.12 -25.09 9.06
N VAL A 553 -4.35 -24.43 7.92
CA VAL A 553 -5.51 -23.56 7.73
C VAL A 553 -6.83 -24.33 7.66
N ASP A 554 -6.96 -25.48 6.98
CA ASP A 554 -8.23 -26.25 7.03
C ASP A 554 -8.56 -26.75 8.45
N GLN A 555 -7.56 -27.21 9.20
CA GLN A 555 -7.73 -27.58 10.61
C GLN A 555 -8.18 -26.38 11.45
N GLY A 556 -7.61 -25.20 11.20
CA GLY A 556 -8.02 -23.95 11.82
C GLY A 556 -9.43 -23.49 11.44
N LEU A 557 -9.81 -23.64 10.17
CA LEU A 557 -11.18 -23.36 9.69
C LEU A 557 -12.20 -24.33 10.31
N ALA A 558 -11.83 -25.59 10.59
CA ALA A 558 -12.69 -26.56 11.28
C ALA A 558 -12.96 -26.15 12.75
N ASP A 559 -11.94 -25.65 13.45
CA ASP A 559 -12.06 -25.12 14.81
C ASP A 559 -12.84 -23.80 14.83
N LEU A 560 -12.51 -22.85 13.95
CA LEU A 560 -13.24 -21.60 13.76
C LEU A 560 -14.73 -21.81 13.48
N GLN A 561 -15.06 -22.76 12.60
CA GLN A 561 -16.42 -23.21 12.30
C GLN A 561 -17.14 -23.75 13.55
N THR A 562 -16.41 -24.39 14.47
CA THR A 562 -16.97 -24.85 15.75
C THR A 562 -17.21 -23.67 16.70
N LYS A 563 -16.21 -22.80 16.92
CA LYS A 563 -16.34 -21.65 17.84
C LYS A 563 -17.41 -20.64 17.41
N THR A 564 -17.49 -20.33 16.12
CA THR A 564 -18.54 -19.43 15.58
C THR A 564 -19.95 -20.01 15.70
N ARG A 565 -20.11 -21.34 15.66
CA ARG A 565 -21.38 -22.01 15.98
C ARG A 565 -21.73 -21.92 17.46
N THR A 566 -20.75 -22.00 18.37
CA THR A 566 -20.98 -21.79 19.82
C THR A 566 -21.42 -20.35 20.10
N LEU A 567 -20.67 -19.35 19.61
CA LEU A 567 -21.01 -17.93 19.67
C LEU A 567 -22.45 -17.67 19.17
N ARG A 568 -22.78 -18.25 18.01
CA ARG A 568 -24.14 -18.16 17.46
C ARG A 568 -25.17 -18.83 18.38
N SER A 569 -24.91 -20.03 18.89
CA SER A 569 -25.84 -20.78 19.76
C SER A 569 -26.19 -20.02 21.04
N ASP A 570 -25.22 -19.33 21.65
CA ASP A 570 -25.47 -18.53 22.85
C ASP A 570 -26.11 -17.16 22.54
N ILE A 571 -25.93 -16.60 21.35
CA ILE A 571 -26.77 -15.48 20.85
C ILE A 571 -28.21 -15.93 20.55
N ASP A 572 -28.40 -17.03 19.81
CA ASP A 572 -29.72 -17.61 19.50
C ASP A 572 -30.48 -18.00 20.79
N ALA A 573 -29.76 -18.25 21.90
CA ALA A 573 -30.29 -18.52 23.24
C ALA A 573 -30.26 -17.33 24.22
N GLY A 574 -29.96 -16.11 23.77
CA GLY A 574 -30.04 -14.88 24.58
C GLY A 574 -28.92 -14.65 25.61
N LYS A 575 -27.87 -15.48 25.65
CA LYS A 575 -26.83 -15.52 26.68
C LYS A 575 -25.66 -14.55 26.39
N LEU A 576 -25.94 -13.25 26.34
CA LEU A 576 -24.97 -12.22 25.90
C LEU A 576 -23.62 -12.26 26.65
N ASP A 577 -23.60 -12.58 27.94
CA ASP A 577 -22.34 -12.68 28.72
C ASP A 577 -21.46 -13.86 28.32
N ARG A 578 -22.06 -14.94 27.81
CA ARG A 578 -21.32 -16.07 27.26
C ARG A 578 -20.90 -15.80 25.82
N ALA A 579 -21.78 -15.19 25.03
CA ALA A 579 -21.44 -14.73 23.68
C ALA A 579 -20.23 -13.77 23.66
N ARG A 580 -20.09 -12.86 24.64
CA ARG A 580 -18.86 -12.06 24.81
C ARG A 580 -17.60 -12.91 25.06
N LYS A 581 -17.71 -13.98 25.85
CA LYS A 581 -16.61 -14.91 26.15
C LYS A 581 -16.26 -15.84 24.98
N ASP A 582 -17.25 -16.24 24.18
CA ASP A 582 -17.06 -17.11 23.01
C ASP A 582 -16.66 -16.34 21.74
N TRP A 583 -16.96 -15.03 21.67
CA TRP A 583 -16.54 -14.16 20.57
C TRP A 583 -15.02 -14.07 20.46
N LEU A 584 -14.32 -13.86 21.57
CA LEU A 584 -12.87 -13.65 21.56
C LEU A 584 -12.09 -14.87 21.04
N PRO A 585 -12.28 -16.10 21.56
CA PRO A 585 -11.64 -17.30 21.01
C PRO A 585 -12.00 -17.58 19.54
N ALA A 586 -13.18 -17.17 19.08
CA ALA A 586 -13.57 -17.28 17.68
C ALA A 586 -12.83 -16.26 16.80
N HIS A 587 -12.68 -15.02 17.25
CA HIS A 587 -11.96 -13.97 16.53
C HIS A 587 -10.44 -14.25 16.50
N THR A 588 -9.82 -14.60 17.62
CA THR A 588 -8.39 -14.96 17.66
C THR A 588 -8.09 -16.24 16.89
N ARG A 589 -9.04 -17.20 16.81
CA ARG A 589 -8.83 -18.36 15.92
C ARG A 589 -8.91 -18.00 14.44
N TYR A 590 -9.65 -16.96 14.05
CA TYR A 590 -9.60 -16.43 12.68
C TYR A 590 -8.27 -15.71 12.40
N ALA A 591 -7.85 -14.82 13.31
CA ALA A 591 -6.61 -14.06 13.20
C ALA A 591 -5.37 -14.97 13.06
N SER A 592 -5.25 -15.99 13.91
CA SER A 592 -4.15 -16.98 13.88
C SER A 592 -4.05 -17.82 12.60
N LEU A 593 -5.00 -17.74 11.67
CA LEU A 593 -4.85 -18.39 10.35
C LEU A 593 -3.89 -17.62 9.42
N GLY A 594 -3.47 -16.41 9.78
CA GLY A 594 -2.61 -15.56 8.94
C GLY A 594 -3.38 -14.92 7.78
N ALA A 595 -4.60 -14.45 8.05
CA ALA A 595 -5.46 -13.80 7.08
C ALA A 595 -4.96 -12.38 6.72
N ALA A 596 -4.10 -12.28 5.70
CA ALA A 596 -3.50 -11.04 5.21
C ALA A 596 -3.71 -10.88 3.69
N TYR A 597 -3.80 -9.64 3.21
CA TYR A 597 -3.89 -9.26 1.78
C TYR A 597 -4.63 -10.24 0.85
N GLY A 598 -5.79 -10.73 1.28
CA GLY A 598 -6.67 -11.56 0.45
C GLY A 598 -6.48 -13.09 0.56
N THR A 599 -5.84 -13.66 1.59
CA THR A 599 -5.74 -15.14 1.79
C THR A 599 -7.08 -15.86 1.60
N PHE A 600 -8.18 -15.22 1.98
CA PHE A 600 -9.55 -15.75 1.91
C PHE A 600 -10.43 -15.03 0.87
N ALA A 601 -9.84 -14.19 0.00
CA ALA A 601 -10.53 -13.34 -0.96
C ALA A 601 -11.72 -12.58 -0.33
N ASP A 602 -12.86 -12.53 -1.03
CA ASP A 602 -14.11 -11.90 -0.58
C ASP A 602 -14.65 -12.38 0.79
N PHE A 603 -14.14 -13.48 1.37
CA PHE A 603 -14.57 -13.93 2.69
C PHE A 603 -14.00 -13.06 3.82
N ASP A 604 -12.81 -12.47 3.68
CA ASP A 604 -12.23 -11.59 4.72
C ASP A 604 -13.15 -10.39 5.00
N ALA A 605 -13.58 -9.69 3.96
CA ALA A 605 -14.50 -8.55 4.06
C ALA A 605 -15.90 -8.92 4.61
N LYS A 606 -16.28 -10.22 4.64
CA LYS A 606 -17.55 -10.70 5.20
C LYS A 606 -17.41 -11.15 6.65
N ILE A 607 -16.31 -11.86 6.95
CA ILE A 607 -16.01 -12.50 8.24
C ILE A 607 -15.39 -11.50 9.22
N ASN A 608 -14.50 -10.62 8.76
CA ASN A 608 -13.78 -9.65 9.59
C ASN A 608 -13.82 -8.22 8.98
N GLY A 609 -14.94 -7.89 8.32
CA GLY A 609 -15.15 -6.59 7.69
C GLY A 609 -15.16 -5.43 8.68
N ARG A 610 -14.35 -4.40 8.42
CA ARG A 610 -14.27 -3.16 9.21
C ARG A 610 -15.10 -2.04 8.57
N THR A 611 -15.44 -1.02 9.35
CA THR A 611 -16.23 0.14 8.88
C THR A 611 -15.47 1.11 7.96
N ALA A 612 -14.14 0.96 7.86
CA ALA A 612 -13.29 1.83 7.04
C ALA A 612 -13.67 1.76 5.55
N GLY A 613 -14.17 2.88 5.00
CA GLY A 613 -14.63 2.98 3.61
C GLY A 613 -16.13 2.71 3.41
N LEU A 614 -16.86 2.31 4.46
CA LEU A 614 -18.31 2.19 4.46
C LEU A 614 -18.97 3.56 4.69
N ALA A 615 -20.08 3.85 4.00
CA ALA A 615 -20.67 5.18 3.98
C ALA A 615 -21.60 5.44 5.18
N GLY A 616 -22.19 4.38 5.75
CA GLY A 616 -22.92 4.42 7.01
C GLY A 616 -22.08 4.18 8.27
N GLY A 617 -20.78 3.90 8.13
CA GLY A 617 -19.94 3.48 9.25
C GLY A 617 -20.48 2.21 9.92
N VAL A 618 -20.73 2.28 11.24
CA VAL A 618 -21.34 1.17 12.01
C VAL A 618 -22.81 0.90 11.66
N GLU A 619 -23.49 1.83 11.00
CA GLU A 619 -24.88 1.70 10.53
C GLU A 619 -24.96 1.29 9.04
N ASP A 620 -23.82 1.01 8.38
CA ASP A 620 -23.82 0.58 6.98
C ASP A 620 -24.29 -0.89 6.87
N PRO A 621 -25.25 -1.22 5.98
CA PRO A 621 -25.70 -2.61 5.80
C PRO A 621 -24.62 -3.57 5.26
N ALA A 622 -23.48 -3.05 4.80
CA ALA A 622 -22.30 -3.85 4.47
C ALA A 622 -21.43 -4.22 5.68
N PHE A 623 -21.60 -3.59 6.85
CA PHE A 623 -20.82 -3.89 8.05
C PHE A 623 -21.32 -5.21 8.67
N THR A 624 -20.55 -6.30 8.47
CA THR A 624 -20.86 -7.65 8.98
C THR A 624 -19.62 -8.34 9.53
N GLY A 625 -19.78 -9.57 10.03
CA GLY A 625 -18.67 -10.35 10.58
C GLY A 625 -18.40 -10.07 12.06
N PHE A 626 -17.23 -10.47 12.53
CA PHE A 626 -16.81 -10.37 13.93
C PHE A 626 -16.99 -8.96 14.50
N HIS A 627 -16.41 -7.95 13.86
CA HIS A 627 -16.48 -6.55 14.30
C HIS A 627 -17.92 -5.98 14.37
N ARG A 628 -18.84 -6.43 13.50
CA ARG A 628 -20.25 -6.03 13.61
C ARG A 628 -20.93 -6.65 14.84
N ILE A 629 -20.58 -7.90 15.15
CA ILE A 629 -21.12 -8.62 16.32
C ILE A 629 -20.51 -8.05 17.60
N GLU A 630 -19.21 -7.76 17.57
CA GLU A 630 -18.44 -7.04 18.60
C GLU A 630 -19.12 -5.71 18.95
N TYR A 631 -19.31 -4.84 17.95
CA TYR A 631 -19.96 -3.54 18.13
C TYR A 631 -21.28 -3.68 18.90
N GLY A 632 -22.15 -4.62 18.49
CA GLY A 632 -23.40 -4.85 19.19
C GLY A 632 -23.28 -5.50 20.57
N LEU A 633 -22.34 -6.44 20.76
CA LEU A 633 -22.10 -7.12 22.05
C LEU A 633 -21.58 -6.17 23.14
N TRP A 634 -20.76 -5.19 22.78
CA TRP A 634 -20.20 -4.22 23.72
C TRP A 634 -20.97 -2.89 23.79
N HIS A 635 -21.77 -2.54 22.77
CA HIS A 635 -22.70 -1.39 22.80
C HIS A 635 -24.16 -1.77 23.16
N GLY A 636 -24.38 -2.94 23.79
CA GLY A 636 -25.66 -3.29 24.42
C GLY A 636 -26.82 -3.63 23.47
N GLN A 637 -26.54 -4.04 22.22
CA GLN A 637 -27.58 -4.50 21.30
C GLN A 637 -28.18 -5.84 21.77
N SER A 638 -29.47 -6.05 21.50
CA SER A 638 -30.18 -7.25 21.94
C SER A 638 -29.72 -8.51 21.19
N ALA A 639 -29.91 -9.68 21.79
CA ALA A 639 -29.69 -10.96 21.13
C ALA A 639 -30.48 -11.10 19.81
N ALA A 640 -31.73 -10.62 19.77
CA ALA A 640 -32.55 -10.62 18.56
C ALA A 640 -32.01 -9.68 17.47
N THR A 641 -31.33 -8.59 17.86
CA THR A 641 -30.61 -7.69 16.94
C THR A 641 -29.35 -8.36 16.37
N LEU A 642 -28.69 -9.22 17.13
CA LEU A 642 -27.41 -9.85 16.77
C LEU A 642 -27.55 -11.18 16.02
N ALA A 643 -28.62 -11.94 16.26
CA ALA A 643 -28.85 -13.27 15.64
C ALA A 643 -28.76 -13.30 14.10
N PRO A 644 -29.22 -12.28 13.33
CA PRO A 644 -29.01 -12.24 11.88
C PRO A 644 -27.52 -12.18 11.48
N TYR A 645 -26.70 -11.46 12.25
CA TYR A 645 -25.28 -11.26 11.98
C TYR A 645 -24.45 -12.49 12.39
N THR A 646 -24.72 -13.12 13.53
CA THR A 646 -24.05 -14.37 13.94
C THR A 646 -24.43 -15.54 13.05
N LYS A 647 -25.70 -15.61 12.61
CA LYS A 647 -26.15 -16.57 11.58
C LYS A 647 -25.42 -16.37 10.26
N ARG A 648 -25.19 -15.12 9.84
CA ARG A 648 -24.41 -14.80 8.65
C ARG A 648 -22.93 -15.15 8.80
N LEU A 649 -22.27 -14.75 9.90
CA LEU A 649 -20.87 -15.08 10.17
C LEU A 649 -20.63 -16.60 10.12
N ALA A 650 -21.47 -17.39 10.78
CA ALA A 650 -21.35 -18.85 10.74
C ALA A 650 -21.53 -19.42 9.31
N ALA A 651 -22.41 -18.84 8.49
CA ALA A 651 -22.60 -19.24 7.10
C ALA A 651 -21.46 -18.81 6.17
N ASP A 652 -20.89 -17.62 6.38
CA ASP A 652 -19.72 -17.11 5.64
C ASP A 652 -18.46 -17.94 5.98
N VAL A 653 -18.30 -18.40 7.24
CA VAL A 653 -17.25 -19.36 7.66
C VAL A 653 -17.49 -20.77 7.11
N ASP A 654 -18.73 -21.27 7.14
CA ASP A 654 -19.12 -22.55 6.52
C ASP A 654 -18.80 -22.57 5.02
N ALA A 655 -19.01 -21.43 4.33
CA ALA A 655 -18.70 -21.27 2.92
C ALA A 655 -17.19 -21.14 2.67
N LEU A 656 -16.45 -20.34 3.46
CA LEU A 656 -14.99 -20.26 3.36
C LEU A 656 -14.35 -21.65 3.48
N ARG A 657 -14.70 -22.44 4.49
CA ARG A 657 -14.16 -23.80 4.64
C ARG A 657 -14.49 -24.73 3.46
N LYS A 658 -15.66 -24.57 2.84
CA LYS A 658 -16.09 -25.35 1.67
C LYS A 658 -15.36 -24.99 0.38
N ASP A 659 -14.89 -23.75 0.25
CA ASP A 659 -14.27 -23.24 -0.97
C ASP A 659 -12.75 -23.08 -0.87
N PHE A 660 -12.18 -22.95 0.33
CA PHE A 660 -10.74 -22.91 0.60
C PHE A 660 -9.93 -24.04 -0.07
N PRO A 661 -10.36 -25.33 -0.07
CA PRO A 661 -9.65 -26.39 -0.79
C PRO A 661 -9.52 -26.18 -2.30
N LYS A 662 -10.32 -25.27 -2.89
CA LYS A 662 -10.35 -24.93 -4.33
C LYS A 662 -9.73 -23.56 -4.62
N GLN A 663 -9.40 -22.78 -3.58
CA GLN A 663 -8.72 -21.50 -3.77
C GLN A 663 -7.33 -21.77 -4.34
N ASP A 664 -7.00 -20.98 -5.35
CA ASP A 664 -5.66 -20.91 -5.92
C ASP A 664 -4.75 -20.14 -4.95
N PHE A 665 -3.48 -20.52 -4.87
CA PHE A 665 -2.50 -19.97 -3.94
C PHE A 665 -1.16 -19.87 -4.65
N ASP A 666 -0.66 -18.65 -4.84
CA ASP A 666 0.72 -18.46 -5.30
C ASP A 666 1.68 -18.94 -4.19
N PRO A 667 2.63 -19.84 -4.46
CA PRO A 667 3.63 -20.23 -3.46
C PRO A 667 4.46 -19.04 -2.95
N ALA A 668 4.65 -17.99 -3.75
CA ALA A 668 5.37 -16.77 -3.38
C ALA A 668 4.64 -15.92 -2.32
N ASP A 669 3.34 -16.13 -2.11
CA ASP A 669 2.61 -15.49 -1.01
C ASP A 669 3.16 -15.90 0.37
N LEU A 670 3.67 -17.13 0.53
CA LEU A 670 4.08 -17.66 1.84
C LEU A 670 5.15 -16.81 2.54
N PRO A 671 6.28 -16.44 1.90
CA PRO A 671 7.27 -15.55 2.52
C PRO A 671 6.76 -14.12 2.67
N LEU A 672 5.91 -13.59 1.76
CA LEU A 672 5.28 -12.28 1.93
C LEU A 672 4.43 -12.22 3.21
N ARG A 673 3.62 -13.26 3.44
CA ARG A 673 2.72 -13.37 4.60
C ARG A 673 3.43 -13.26 5.95
N THR A 674 4.68 -13.70 6.06
CA THR A 674 5.44 -13.56 7.32
C THR A 674 5.68 -12.11 7.73
N HIS A 675 5.78 -11.18 6.79
CA HIS A 675 5.86 -9.73 7.08
C HIS A 675 4.46 -9.11 7.17
N GLU A 676 3.61 -9.40 6.16
CA GLU A 676 2.29 -8.77 5.98
C GLU A 676 1.34 -8.92 7.19
N ILE A 677 1.37 -10.05 7.89
CA ILE A 677 0.49 -10.30 9.05
C ILE A 677 0.80 -9.29 10.16
N LEU A 678 2.08 -9.05 10.45
CA LEU A 678 2.50 -8.12 11.51
C LEU A 678 2.46 -6.65 11.05
N GLU A 679 2.61 -6.37 9.77
CA GLU A 679 2.40 -5.03 9.21
C GLU A 679 0.93 -4.61 9.38
N ASN A 680 0.00 -5.50 9.04
CA ASN A 680 -1.41 -5.31 9.34
C ASN A 680 -1.67 -5.20 10.85
N THR A 681 -0.90 -5.92 11.68
CA THR A 681 -1.05 -5.85 13.15
C THR A 681 -0.66 -4.48 13.71
N LEU A 682 0.41 -3.88 13.20
CA LEU A 682 0.83 -2.51 13.53
C LEU A 682 -0.18 -1.47 13.01
N HIS A 683 -0.61 -1.61 11.75
CA HIS A 683 -1.50 -0.65 11.10
C HIS A 683 -2.95 -0.68 11.63
N ARG A 684 -3.43 -1.85 12.06
CA ARG A 684 -4.83 -2.07 12.46
C ARG A 684 -4.94 -2.20 13.98
N GLU A 685 -4.36 -3.24 14.56
CA GLU A 685 -4.67 -3.64 15.94
C GLU A 685 -4.00 -2.68 16.94
N LEU A 686 -2.67 -2.54 16.91
CA LEU A 686 -1.93 -1.65 17.84
C LEU A 686 -2.31 -0.16 17.71
N SER A 687 -2.84 0.24 16.56
CA SER A 687 -3.39 1.58 16.35
C SER A 687 -4.76 1.81 17.01
N GLY A 688 -5.50 0.73 17.32
CA GLY A 688 -6.90 0.76 17.78
C GLY A 688 -7.93 0.91 16.65
N ASN A 689 -7.55 0.80 15.37
CA ASN A 689 -8.46 0.95 14.22
C ASN A 689 -9.31 -0.30 13.92
N ALA A 690 -9.20 -1.35 14.73
CA ALA A 690 -10.00 -2.57 14.65
C ALA A 690 -10.91 -2.81 15.87
N ASP A 691 -10.76 -2.04 16.95
CA ASP A 691 -11.55 -2.20 18.18
C ASP A 691 -12.95 -1.58 18.02
N TYR A 692 -14.00 -2.39 18.14
CA TYR A 692 -15.40 -1.95 18.15
C TYR A 692 -16.03 -2.04 19.55
N GLY A 693 -15.18 -2.00 20.58
CA GLY A 693 -15.55 -1.90 22.00
C GLY A 693 -15.11 -3.09 22.84
N SER A 694 -14.43 -4.10 22.26
CA SER A 694 -13.94 -5.26 22.99
C SER A 694 -12.73 -4.95 23.88
N GLY A 695 -11.85 -4.04 23.44
CA GLY A 695 -10.56 -3.81 24.10
C GLY A 695 -9.53 -4.93 23.89
N THR A 696 -9.76 -5.87 22.96
CA THR A 696 -8.99 -7.12 22.87
C THR A 696 -7.88 -7.16 21.80
N GLU A 697 -7.48 -6.01 21.25
CA GLU A 697 -6.47 -5.93 20.17
C GLU A 697 -5.12 -6.60 20.48
N LEU A 698 -4.75 -6.68 21.75
CA LEU A 698 -3.54 -7.41 22.19
C LEU A 698 -3.68 -8.92 22.08
N ALA A 699 -4.90 -9.46 22.21
CA ALA A 699 -5.20 -10.88 21.94
C ALA A 699 -5.19 -11.18 20.43
N THR A 700 -5.64 -10.24 19.61
CA THR A 700 -5.51 -10.32 18.15
C THR A 700 -4.03 -10.26 17.74
N THR A 701 -3.24 -9.42 18.42
CA THR A 701 -1.78 -9.31 18.26
C THR A 701 -1.07 -10.62 18.64
N GLU A 702 -1.43 -11.25 19.77
CA GLU A 702 -0.96 -12.60 20.17
C GLU A 702 -1.24 -13.63 19.06
N ALA A 703 -2.48 -13.68 18.56
CA ALA A 703 -2.87 -14.59 17.50
C ALA A 703 -2.15 -14.35 16.16
N ASN A 704 -1.89 -13.09 15.79
CA ASN A 704 -1.16 -12.74 14.58
C ASN A 704 0.34 -13.10 14.68
N LEU A 705 0.94 -13.05 15.88
CA LEU A 705 2.28 -13.57 16.12
C LEU A 705 2.33 -15.11 15.96
N ASP A 706 1.33 -15.84 16.44
CA ASP A 706 1.22 -17.29 16.22
C ASP A 706 1.06 -17.67 14.73
N GLY A 707 0.21 -16.97 13.98
CA GLY A 707 0.05 -17.19 12.53
C GLY A 707 1.34 -16.92 11.74
N THR A 708 2.11 -15.90 12.16
CA THR A 708 3.43 -15.58 11.60
C THR A 708 4.46 -16.66 11.92
N ARG A 709 4.48 -17.13 13.18
CA ARG A 709 5.36 -18.17 13.70
C ARG A 709 5.16 -19.53 13.03
N GLU A 710 3.93 -19.89 12.69
CA GLU A 710 3.64 -21.10 11.89
C GLU A 710 4.33 -21.01 10.52
N LEU A 711 4.10 -19.92 9.76
CA LEU A 711 4.71 -19.71 8.44
C LEU A 711 6.25 -19.72 8.52
N LEU A 712 6.85 -19.05 9.50
CA LEU A 712 8.30 -19.07 9.73
C LEU A 712 8.81 -20.49 10.03
N THR A 713 8.04 -21.30 10.77
CA THR A 713 8.38 -22.70 11.06
C THR A 713 8.36 -23.57 9.80
N LEU A 714 7.37 -23.38 8.93
CA LEU A 714 7.25 -24.10 7.65
C LEU A 714 8.31 -23.69 6.64
N LEU A 715 8.73 -22.42 6.64
CA LEU A 715 9.74 -21.87 5.73
C LEU A 715 11.19 -22.03 6.22
N ARG A 716 11.41 -22.32 7.51
CA ARG A 716 12.74 -22.43 8.15
C ARG A 716 13.78 -23.22 7.34
N PRO A 717 13.50 -24.43 6.79
CA PRO A 717 14.50 -25.19 6.02
C PRO A 717 14.95 -24.49 4.73
N LEU A 718 14.16 -23.56 4.20
CA LEU A 718 14.51 -22.75 3.04
C LEU A 718 15.25 -21.46 3.42
N ILE A 719 14.93 -20.87 4.57
CA ILE A 719 15.57 -19.64 5.07
C ILE A 719 16.97 -19.95 5.61
N ASP A 720 17.13 -20.93 6.51
CA ASP A 720 18.41 -21.28 7.14
C ASP A 720 19.48 -21.69 6.10
N LYS A 721 19.05 -22.28 4.98
CA LYS A 721 19.90 -22.65 3.84
C LYS A 721 20.48 -21.44 3.08
N ARG A 722 19.92 -20.25 3.28
CA ARG A 722 20.20 -19.02 2.52
C ARG A 722 20.76 -17.90 3.40
N ASN A 723 20.19 -17.73 4.60
CA ASN A 723 20.76 -16.92 5.67
C ASN A 723 20.30 -17.45 7.04
N ALA A 724 21.20 -18.15 7.74
CA ALA A 724 20.95 -18.71 9.07
C ALA A 724 20.94 -17.66 10.21
N GLU A 725 21.24 -16.39 9.94
CA GLU A 725 21.24 -15.32 10.97
C GLU A 725 19.86 -14.64 11.11
N VAL A 726 19.00 -14.71 10.07
CA VAL A 726 17.69 -14.05 10.04
C VAL A 726 16.75 -14.61 11.10
N LEU A 727 16.55 -15.93 11.13
CA LEU A 727 15.57 -16.53 12.06
C LEU A 727 15.96 -16.37 13.54
N PRO A 728 17.23 -16.52 13.97
CA PRO A 728 17.63 -16.17 15.33
C PRO A 728 17.28 -14.73 15.76
N ALA A 729 17.34 -13.76 14.85
CA ALA A 729 16.97 -12.36 15.11
C ALA A 729 15.44 -12.20 15.19
N VAL A 730 14.71 -12.67 14.18
CA VAL A 730 13.24 -12.68 14.13
C VAL A 730 12.64 -13.41 15.34
N ASP A 731 13.15 -14.59 15.69
CA ASP A 731 12.72 -15.36 16.85
C ASP A 731 12.95 -14.60 18.18
N ALA A 732 14.00 -13.77 18.26
CA ALA A 732 14.27 -12.93 19.43
C ALA A 732 13.29 -11.76 19.56
N TRP A 733 12.98 -11.06 18.45
CA TRP A 733 12.01 -9.97 18.47
C TRP A 733 10.55 -10.45 18.55
N MET A 734 10.22 -11.63 18.00
CA MET A 734 8.93 -12.28 18.25
C MET A 734 8.74 -12.52 19.75
N ARG A 735 9.69 -13.21 20.42
CA ARG A 735 9.62 -13.46 21.88
C ARG A 735 9.53 -12.16 22.68
N ARG A 736 10.26 -11.11 22.28
CA ARG A 736 10.24 -9.81 22.97
C ARG A 736 8.89 -9.10 22.82
N THR A 737 8.30 -9.13 21.62
CA THR A 737 6.98 -8.57 21.34
C THR A 737 5.90 -9.32 22.11
N GLU A 738 5.92 -10.65 22.03
CA GLU A 738 5.03 -11.56 22.75
C GLU A 738 5.09 -11.34 24.28
N GLN A 739 6.29 -11.18 24.85
CA GLN A 739 6.44 -10.86 26.27
C GLN A 739 5.80 -9.52 26.66
N LEU A 740 5.89 -8.49 25.82
CA LEU A 740 5.23 -7.20 26.08
C LEU A 740 3.71 -7.29 25.93
N VAL A 741 3.22 -8.07 24.97
CA VAL A 741 1.78 -8.34 24.75
C VAL A 741 1.20 -9.12 25.95
N LEU A 742 1.82 -10.24 26.31
CA LEU A 742 1.41 -11.08 27.45
C LEU A 742 1.47 -10.36 28.79
N ALA A 743 2.38 -9.40 28.97
CA ALA A 743 2.45 -8.57 30.18
C ALA A 743 1.20 -7.69 30.40
N GLN A 744 0.34 -7.52 29.40
CA GLN A 744 -0.92 -6.77 29.48
C GLN A 744 -2.16 -7.66 29.71
N ARG A 745 -1.95 -8.97 29.87
CA ARG A 745 -2.98 -9.98 30.12
C ARG A 745 -3.07 -10.28 31.62
N ALA A 746 -4.27 -10.17 32.18
CA ALA A 746 -4.51 -10.44 33.60
C ALA A 746 -4.63 -11.96 33.88
N GLU A 747 -4.48 -12.34 35.16
CA GLU A 747 -4.56 -13.74 35.62
C GLU A 747 -5.91 -14.42 35.31
N ASP A 748 -7.00 -13.66 35.20
CA ASP A 748 -8.33 -14.15 34.82
C ASP A 748 -8.52 -14.32 33.30
N GLY A 749 -7.49 -13.99 32.51
CA GLY A 749 -7.47 -14.05 31.06
C GLY A 749 -8.04 -12.82 30.35
N THR A 750 -8.42 -11.76 31.07
CA THR A 750 -8.78 -10.47 30.46
C THR A 750 -7.55 -9.73 29.95
N TRP A 751 -7.78 -8.76 29.05
CA TRP A 751 -6.73 -7.98 28.38
C TRP A 751 -6.87 -6.50 28.71
N THR A 752 -5.75 -5.81 28.86
CA THR A 752 -5.71 -4.35 29.05
C THR A 752 -5.97 -3.65 27.71
N PRO A 753 -7.05 -2.85 27.56
CA PRO A 753 -7.34 -2.15 26.31
C PRO A 753 -6.25 -1.14 25.96
N LEU A 754 -6.06 -0.90 24.66
CA LEU A 754 -4.99 -0.01 24.17
C LEU A 754 -5.11 1.44 24.64
N ASP A 755 -6.31 1.91 25.00
CA ASP A 755 -6.54 3.24 25.57
C ASP A 755 -6.30 3.29 27.10
N LYS A 756 -5.95 2.17 27.73
CA LYS A 756 -5.54 2.04 29.15
C LYS A 756 -4.05 1.71 29.34
N LEU A 757 -3.34 1.36 28.27
CA LEU A 757 -1.88 1.21 28.29
C LEU A 757 -1.19 2.55 28.60
N SER A 758 0.00 2.49 29.19
CA SER A 758 0.85 3.68 29.32
C SER A 758 1.43 4.09 27.96
N ASP A 759 1.69 5.38 27.76
CA ASP A 759 2.40 5.88 26.56
C ASP A 759 3.73 5.16 26.34
N THR A 760 4.42 4.78 27.43
CA THR A 760 5.69 4.06 27.39
C THR A 760 5.51 2.65 26.83
N ASP A 761 4.43 1.96 27.21
CA ASP A 761 4.20 0.57 26.80
C ASP A 761 3.61 0.47 25.39
N ARG A 762 2.81 1.47 24.96
CA ARG A 762 2.46 1.64 23.53
C ARG A 762 3.70 1.87 22.67
N GLN A 763 4.55 2.84 23.04
CA GLN A 763 5.81 3.11 22.31
C GLN A 763 6.75 1.89 22.27
N ARG A 764 6.77 1.07 23.34
CA ARG A 764 7.52 -0.19 23.37
C ARG A 764 6.94 -1.23 22.42
N LEU A 765 5.62 -1.45 22.44
CA LEU A 765 4.93 -2.41 21.55
C LEU A 765 5.13 -2.02 20.08
N ASP A 766 4.80 -0.78 19.72
CA ASP A 766 4.97 -0.23 18.38
C ASP A 766 6.43 -0.37 17.91
N GLY A 767 7.39 -0.05 18.79
CA GLY A 767 8.83 -0.18 18.51
C GLY A 767 9.29 -1.63 18.34
N THR A 768 8.79 -2.58 19.15
CA THR A 768 9.12 -4.01 18.99
C THR A 768 8.54 -4.61 17.73
N VAL A 769 7.30 -4.27 17.35
CA VAL A 769 6.71 -4.73 16.08
C VAL A 769 7.40 -4.07 14.89
N SER A 770 7.76 -2.79 14.98
CA SER A 770 8.51 -2.11 13.91
C SER A 770 9.87 -2.78 13.65
N GLN A 771 10.66 -3.07 14.69
CA GLN A 771 11.93 -3.78 14.51
C GLN A 771 11.75 -5.23 14.04
N LEU A 772 10.71 -5.92 14.52
CA LEU A 772 10.37 -7.26 14.04
C LEU A 772 10.03 -7.26 12.55
N LEU A 773 9.38 -6.21 12.03
CA LEU A 773 9.11 -6.05 10.60
C LEU A 773 10.39 -5.82 9.79
N GLU A 774 11.30 -4.96 10.24
CA GLU A 774 12.62 -4.77 9.62
C GLU A 774 13.42 -6.09 9.56
N ASP A 775 13.38 -6.91 10.62
CA ASP A 775 14.04 -8.22 10.68
C ASP A 775 13.35 -9.29 9.78
N LEU A 776 12.04 -9.13 9.51
CA LEU A 776 11.24 -10.01 8.63
C LEU A 776 11.35 -9.63 7.14
N ALA A 777 11.59 -8.36 6.83
CA ALA A 777 11.62 -7.81 5.47
C ALA A 777 12.56 -8.55 4.48
N PRO A 778 13.69 -9.16 4.87
CA PRO A 778 14.53 -9.94 3.95
C PRO A 778 13.94 -11.30 3.52
N ILE A 779 12.93 -11.83 4.21
CA ILE A 779 12.42 -13.19 3.97
C ILE A 779 11.77 -13.34 2.58
N PRO A 780 10.93 -12.40 2.10
CA PRO A 780 10.50 -12.31 0.70
C PRO A 780 11.65 -12.45 -0.31
N ASP A 781 12.65 -11.55 -0.28
CA ASP A 781 13.75 -11.52 -1.25
C ASP A 781 14.60 -12.81 -1.23
N LEU A 782 14.83 -13.37 -0.03
CA LEU A 782 15.54 -14.63 0.17
C LEU A 782 14.77 -15.83 -0.41
N LEU A 783 13.44 -15.77 -0.45
CA LEU A 783 12.59 -16.87 -0.89
C LEU A 783 11.87 -16.63 -2.23
N GLU A 784 12.15 -15.52 -2.89
CA GLU A 784 11.64 -15.16 -4.21
C GLU A 784 11.96 -16.23 -5.26
N ILE A 785 10.91 -16.63 -5.99
CA ILE A 785 10.94 -17.65 -7.03
C ILE A 785 11.67 -17.10 -8.26
N ARG A 786 12.86 -17.62 -8.54
CA ARG A 786 13.72 -17.17 -9.65
C ARG A 786 13.81 -18.25 -10.72
N LYS A 787 13.60 -17.87 -11.99
CA LYS A 787 13.66 -18.81 -13.15
C LYS A 787 15.07 -19.35 -13.46
N ALA A 788 16.05 -19.02 -12.61
CA ALA A 788 17.38 -19.64 -12.59
C ALA A 788 17.43 -20.98 -11.83
N ALA A 789 16.40 -21.33 -11.04
CA ALA A 789 16.33 -22.55 -10.22
C ALA A 789 16.14 -23.85 -11.04
#